data_AF-A0A5Y9DIY7-F1
#
_entry.id   AF-A0A5Y9DIY7-F1
#
_cell.length_a   1.000
_cell.length_b   1.000
_cell.length_c   1.000
_cell.angle_alpha   90.00
_cell.angle_beta   90.00
_cell.angle_gamma   90.00
#
_symmetry.space_group_name_H-M   'P 1'
#
loop_
_entity.id
_entity.type
_entity.pdbx_description
1 polymer ?
#
loop_
_entity_poly.entity_id
_entity_poly.type
_entity_poly.pdbx_seq_one_letter_code
_entity_poly.pdbx_strand_id
1 'polypeptide(L)'
;MKGRVKFYSAGDLGVGYYLPKVKEILDDFIEDSNITPTCVEDAIEFQNVVKYIDADILSIEWGSEYIKKVKKIRTAIQKSTAKYLGMLSGEDILTSMNSLDNSYYDDFFWNFKQFNYGDKISEIEFEQYFLAANIPISYLLKTSYFGKVYSIFLRDILLSNSLSIELLLRNYSEGSSEKLIFPENIKKEDWNELVDSYIDNPDSNINYLGMLENPIKNLDTTKYFNVSPKQKLLIKERMKKYSKSIVSETSGLVANMSIYTTRKNYESDVLKAKLNNEMSPKEAIERSIMNSITALTGEYPLEQFSYTLRGLIDSEQITEGHSFLDIIKYFRDEYDLFSANAISRLPSYPNDEMGVMAKSIGIKTDNSYLHDMYFGTKQQMAWLKIKTISKLMDEWHIRIEDVIEWYFVNYCKEKYDILWIPFDFPHCDETIGNKTSTLFRIEENIRKQYIVFSEEQYIDRNLINEISTPSIEQLSSLLEKKYAYLSENKTAKTISYLLFSDQSGICFIDENLKGEEFATLINSNDVRICDFNEHQKRTLQYLIDNNIIEDKNEFIKFTDITKIELLRSIYLFGVTSFIHASNEEKAALDELEREKFIIFDKSLFTKQESDYLNFMLNNKVFDNSWALRNKYQHGVPYYENSEQYEIDNAIALLVLVHYMIKIEDELELFYRE
;
A
#
# COMPACT_ATOMS: atom_id res chain seq x y z
N MET A 1 13.43 -13.48 -34.76
CA MET A 1 13.29 -14.22 -33.49
C MET A 1 11.86 -14.63 -33.11
N LYS A 2 10.79 -14.24 -33.84
CA LYS A 2 9.43 -14.73 -33.54
C LYS A 2 9.38 -16.27 -33.52
N GLY A 3 8.96 -16.85 -32.40
CA GLY A 3 8.79 -18.30 -32.23
C GLY A 3 9.98 -19.07 -31.63
N ARG A 4 11.09 -18.40 -31.26
CA ARG A 4 12.18 -19.04 -30.51
C ARG A 4 11.84 -19.23 -29.02
N VAL A 5 12.42 -20.23 -28.36
CA VAL A 5 12.16 -20.55 -26.95
C VAL A 5 12.67 -19.43 -26.03
N LYS A 6 11.76 -18.91 -25.21
CA LYS A 6 12.07 -17.98 -24.11
C LYS A 6 11.66 -18.58 -22.77
N PHE A 7 12.49 -18.35 -21.76
CA PHE A 7 12.20 -18.67 -20.37
C PHE A 7 12.23 -17.37 -19.55
N TYR A 8 11.09 -16.99 -18.96
CA TYR A 8 10.98 -15.85 -18.07
C TYR A 8 11.12 -16.27 -16.61
N SER A 9 10.25 -17.17 -16.15
CA SER A 9 10.31 -17.80 -14.83
C SER A 9 9.50 -19.10 -14.81
N ALA A 10 9.64 -19.90 -13.75
CA ALA A 10 8.86 -21.14 -13.62
C ALA A 10 7.35 -20.91 -13.39
N GLY A 11 6.96 -19.71 -12.92
CA GLY A 11 5.57 -19.33 -12.68
C GLY A 11 4.94 -18.53 -13.83
N ASP A 12 5.65 -18.32 -14.93
CA ASP A 12 5.17 -17.53 -16.06
C ASP A 12 4.09 -18.30 -16.83
N LEU A 13 2.94 -17.66 -17.11
CA LEU A 13 1.80 -18.31 -17.79
C LEU A 13 2.12 -18.74 -19.24
N GLY A 14 3.19 -18.18 -19.84
CA GLY A 14 3.65 -18.50 -21.18
C GLY A 14 4.53 -19.75 -21.27
N VAL A 15 4.95 -20.37 -20.16
CA VAL A 15 5.85 -21.54 -20.22
C VAL A 15 5.29 -22.71 -21.02
N GLY A 16 3.97 -22.95 -20.94
CA GLY A 16 3.31 -24.01 -21.70
C GLY A 16 3.37 -23.79 -23.22
N TYR A 17 3.34 -22.52 -23.66
CA TYR A 17 3.32 -22.16 -25.08
C TYR A 17 4.60 -22.60 -25.82
N TYR A 18 5.75 -22.57 -25.15
CA TYR A 18 7.03 -22.92 -25.75
C TYR A 18 7.35 -24.42 -25.71
N LEU A 19 6.61 -25.23 -24.95
CA LEU A 19 6.88 -26.67 -24.79
C LEU A 19 6.98 -27.45 -26.12
N PRO A 20 6.16 -27.19 -27.15
CA PRO A 20 6.33 -27.83 -28.46
C PRO A 20 7.67 -27.53 -29.10
N LYS A 21 8.14 -26.28 -29.01
CA LYS A 21 9.43 -25.87 -29.57
C LYS A 21 10.61 -26.36 -28.74
N VAL A 22 10.46 -26.38 -27.42
CA VAL A 22 11.41 -27.04 -26.51
C VAL A 22 11.58 -28.50 -26.91
N LYS A 23 10.48 -29.21 -27.17
CA LYS A 23 10.51 -30.62 -27.58
C LYS A 23 11.27 -30.83 -28.89
N GLU A 24 11.05 -29.99 -29.90
CA GLU A 24 11.76 -30.05 -31.19
C GLU A 24 13.28 -30.01 -30.99
N ILE A 25 13.78 -29.03 -30.22
CA ILE A 25 15.21 -28.90 -29.95
C ILE A 25 15.75 -30.10 -29.15
N LEU A 26 14.97 -30.60 -28.18
CA LEU A 26 15.37 -31.78 -27.41
C LEU A 26 15.46 -33.03 -28.27
N ASP A 27 14.54 -33.22 -29.22
CA ASP A 27 14.53 -34.35 -30.14
C ASP A 27 15.78 -34.29 -31.05
N ASP A 28 16.12 -33.12 -31.59
CA ASP A 28 17.35 -32.92 -32.38
C ASP A 28 18.62 -33.31 -31.59
N PHE A 29 18.72 -32.89 -30.33
CA PHE A 29 19.87 -33.23 -29.47
C PHE A 29 19.88 -34.70 -28.99
N ILE A 30 18.73 -35.37 -28.99
CA ILE A 30 18.64 -36.82 -28.76
C ILE A 30 19.16 -37.59 -29.98
N GLU A 31 18.88 -37.08 -31.19
CA GLU A 31 19.36 -37.66 -32.45
C GLU A 31 20.86 -37.40 -32.67
N ASP A 32 21.33 -36.16 -32.43
CA ASP A 32 22.74 -35.79 -32.49
C ASP A 32 23.18 -34.92 -31.30
N SER A 33 23.97 -35.52 -30.41
CA SER A 33 24.51 -34.82 -29.23
C SER A 33 25.60 -33.78 -29.54
N ASN A 34 26.08 -33.68 -30.79
CA ASN A 34 27.15 -32.77 -31.20
C ASN A 34 26.66 -31.45 -31.82
N ILE A 35 25.35 -31.19 -31.80
CA ILE A 35 24.78 -29.94 -32.32
C ILE A 35 25.45 -28.72 -31.65
N THR A 36 25.94 -27.81 -32.48
CA THR A 36 26.54 -26.54 -32.06
C THR A 36 25.70 -25.36 -32.54
N PRO A 37 25.52 -24.32 -31.72
CA PRO A 37 24.91 -23.06 -32.19
C PRO A 37 25.61 -22.50 -33.42
N THR A 38 24.85 -21.90 -34.33
CA THR A 38 25.41 -21.21 -35.52
C THR A 38 25.50 -19.70 -35.32
N CYS A 39 24.62 -19.16 -34.49
CA CYS A 39 24.56 -17.75 -34.11
C CYS A 39 24.31 -17.60 -32.59
N VAL A 40 24.42 -16.38 -32.08
CA VAL A 40 24.19 -16.07 -30.65
C VAL A 40 22.75 -16.37 -30.24
N GLU A 41 21.80 -16.16 -31.16
CA GLU A 41 20.39 -16.44 -30.97
C GLU A 41 20.12 -17.93 -30.70
N ASP A 42 20.79 -18.82 -31.42
CA ASP A 42 20.71 -20.27 -31.19
C ASP A 42 21.28 -20.62 -29.81
N ALA A 43 22.40 -20.01 -29.43
CA ALA A 43 23.03 -20.26 -28.14
C ALA A 43 22.12 -19.84 -26.97
N ILE A 44 21.47 -18.69 -27.06
CA ILE A 44 20.51 -18.20 -26.07
C ILE A 44 19.26 -19.09 -26.02
N GLU A 45 18.73 -19.50 -27.17
CA GLU A 45 17.56 -20.39 -27.23
C GLU A 45 17.85 -21.75 -26.57
N PHE A 46 19.01 -22.34 -26.85
CA PHE A 46 19.45 -23.58 -26.22
C PHE A 46 19.66 -23.43 -24.71
N GLN A 47 20.17 -22.29 -24.24
CA GLN A 47 20.25 -22.00 -22.80
C GLN A 47 18.87 -21.89 -22.16
N ASN A 48 17.89 -21.26 -22.84
CA ASN A 48 16.52 -21.21 -22.35
C ASN A 48 15.91 -22.61 -22.26
N VAL A 49 16.16 -23.50 -23.24
CA VAL A 49 15.77 -24.93 -23.13
C VAL A 49 16.38 -25.59 -21.89
N VAL A 50 17.65 -25.34 -21.57
CA VAL A 50 18.27 -25.85 -20.34
C VAL A 50 17.54 -25.35 -19.09
N LYS A 51 17.09 -24.10 -19.06
CA LYS A 51 16.30 -23.56 -17.92
C LYS A 51 14.96 -24.30 -17.74
N TYR A 52 14.28 -24.71 -18.81
CA TYR A 52 13.08 -25.57 -18.71
C TYR A 52 13.40 -26.91 -18.05
N ILE A 53 14.50 -27.55 -18.43
CA ILE A 53 14.94 -28.82 -17.83
C ILE A 53 15.29 -28.63 -16.34
N ASP A 54 16.02 -27.56 -16.02
CA ASP A 54 16.47 -27.26 -14.66
C ASP A 54 15.31 -26.91 -13.72
N ALA A 55 14.25 -26.28 -14.25
CA ALA A 55 13.02 -25.97 -13.52
C ALA A 55 12.02 -27.14 -13.47
N ASP A 56 12.36 -28.29 -14.06
CA ASP A 56 11.48 -29.47 -14.21
C ASP A 56 10.14 -29.17 -14.91
N ILE A 57 10.14 -28.17 -15.80
CA ILE A 57 8.97 -27.78 -16.60
C ILE A 57 8.95 -28.66 -17.85
N LEU A 58 8.36 -29.84 -17.69
CA LEU A 58 8.23 -30.85 -18.73
C LEU A 58 6.75 -31.14 -18.95
N SER A 59 6.34 -31.41 -20.20
CA SER A 59 4.94 -31.76 -20.46
C SER A 59 4.54 -33.03 -19.72
N ILE A 60 3.37 -33.01 -19.10
CA ILE A 60 2.76 -34.19 -18.45
C ILE A 60 2.50 -35.35 -19.43
N GLU A 61 2.47 -35.05 -20.73
CA GLU A 61 2.29 -36.04 -21.79
C GLU A 61 3.58 -36.78 -22.15
N TRP A 62 4.73 -36.31 -21.68
CA TRP A 62 6.03 -36.93 -21.99
C TRP A 62 6.25 -38.19 -21.16
N GLY A 63 6.47 -39.33 -21.83
CA GLY A 63 6.73 -40.61 -21.16
C GLY A 63 8.02 -40.60 -20.30
N SER A 64 8.03 -41.39 -19.22
CA SER A 64 9.14 -41.43 -18.26
C SER A 64 10.50 -41.79 -18.85
N GLU A 65 10.53 -42.57 -19.94
CA GLU A 65 11.77 -42.90 -20.64
C GLU A 65 12.32 -41.70 -21.43
N TYR A 66 11.43 -40.91 -22.05
CA TYR A 66 11.80 -39.69 -22.75
C TYR A 66 12.37 -38.65 -21.78
N ILE A 67 11.72 -38.43 -20.64
CA ILE A 67 12.19 -37.52 -19.59
C ILE A 67 13.61 -37.88 -19.12
N LYS A 68 13.92 -39.19 -18.99
CA LYS A 68 15.29 -39.64 -18.64
C LYS A 68 16.31 -39.29 -19.73
N LYS A 69 15.95 -39.37 -21.02
CA LYS A 69 16.82 -38.97 -22.14
C LYS A 69 17.06 -37.45 -22.14
N VAL A 70 16.00 -36.66 -21.97
CA VAL A 70 16.06 -35.18 -21.83
C VAL A 70 17.02 -34.77 -20.72
N LYS A 71 16.87 -35.34 -19.52
CA LYS A 71 17.76 -35.02 -18.38
C LYS A 71 19.22 -35.38 -18.64
N LYS A 72 19.52 -36.39 -19.48
CA LYS A 72 20.90 -36.74 -19.88
C LYS A 72 21.51 -35.76 -20.88
N ILE A 73 20.76 -35.33 -21.89
CA ILE A 73 21.28 -34.43 -22.94
C ILE A 73 21.44 -32.98 -22.46
N ARG A 74 20.81 -32.59 -21.34
CA ARG A 74 20.96 -31.28 -20.69
C ARG A 74 22.42 -30.80 -20.59
N THR A 75 23.34 -31.70 -20.21
CA THR A 75 24.77 -31.36 -20.10
C THR A 75 25.45 -31.17 -21.46
N ALA A 76 25.00 -31.88 -22.49
CA ALA A 76 25.52 -31.73 -23.85
C ALA A 76 25.13 -30.36 -24.43
N ILE A 77 23.87 -29.96 -24.29
CA ILE A 77 23.36 -28.64 -24.70
C ILE A 77 24.14 -27.52 -24.01
N GLN A 78 24.32 -27.62 -22.68
CA GLN A 78 25.07 -26.60 -21.93
C GLN A 78 26.54 -26.51 -22.38
N LYS A 79 27.19 -27.64 -22.68
CA LYS A 79 28.59 -27.65 -23.12
C LYS A 79 28.75 -27.07 -24.52
N SER A 80 27.89 -27.43 -25.47
CA SER A 80 27.98 -26.92 -26.84
C SER A 80 27.73 -25.42 -26.91
N THR A 81 26.73 -24.93 -26.16
CA THR A 81 26.44 -23.50 -26.02
C THR A 81 27.58 -22.72 -25.37
N ALA A 82 28.09 -23.20 -24.23
CA ALA A 82 29.19 -22.52 -23.54
C ALA A 82 30.48 -22.47 -24.37
N LYS A 83 30.77 -23.53 -25.13
CA LYS A 83 31.91 -23.56 -26.05
C LYS A 83 31.76 -22.51 -27.15
N TYR A 84 30.59 -22.44 -27.79
CA TYR A 84 30.32 -21.46 -28.84
C TYR A 84 30.48 -20.02 -28.33
N LEU A 85 29.80 -19.69 -27.23
CA LEU A 85 29.84 -18.35 -26.62
C LEU A 85 31.26 -17.95 -26.20
N GLY A 86 32.03 -18.86 -25.61
CA GLY A 86 33.43 -18.58 -25.23
C GLY A 86 34.35 -18.22 -26.40
N MET A 87 34.05 -18.70 -27.61
CA MET A 87 34.88 -18.52 -28.81
C MET A 87 34.55 -17.25 -29.61
N LEU A 88 33.49 -16.51 -29.26
CA LEU A 88 33.09 -15.31 -30.01
C LEU A 88 34.17 -14.22 -30.00
N SER A 89 34.35 -13.56 -31.14
CA SER A 89 35.17 -12.35 -31.25
C SER A 89 34.40 -11.11 -30.75
N GLY A 90 35.12 -10.01 -30.50
CA GLY A 90 34.48 -8.73 -30.14
C GLY A 90 33.47 -8.27 -31.19
N GLU A 91 33.79 -8.43 -32.47
CA GLU A 91 32.92 -8.07 -33.60
C GLU A 91 31.64 -8.93 -33.63
N ASP A 92 31.75 -10.24 -33.39
CA ASP A 92 30.58 -11.15 -33.35
C ASP A 92 29.62 -10.74 -32.22
N ILE A 93 30.17 -10.42 -31.04
CA ILE A 93 29.39 -10.01 -29.86
C ILE A 93 28.66 -8.70 -30.16
N LEU A 94 29.37 -7.68 -30.65
CA LEU A 94 28.79 -6.37 -30.96
C LEU A 94 27.73 -6.46 -32.06
N THR A 95 27.98 -7.23 -33.12
CA THR A 95 27.02 -7.41 -34.20
C THR A 95 25.75 -8.12 -33.72
N SER A 96 25.91 -9.14 -32.87
CA SER A 96 24.77 -9.86 -32.29
C SER A 96 23.90 -8.99 -31.37
N MET A 97 24.48 -8.00 -30.69
CA MET A 97 23.74 -7.06 -29.85
C MET A 97 22.72 -6.24 -30.66
N ASN A 98 23.06 -5.88 -31.89
CA ASN A 98 22.19 -5.09 -32.78
C ASN A 98 21.15 -5.96 -33.51
N SER A 99 21.40 -7.26 -33.70
CA SER A 99 20.46 -8.17 -34.36
C SER A 99 19.45 -8.83 -33.41
N LEU A 100 19.73 -8.80 -32.11
CA LEU A 100 18.91 -9.46 -31.09
C LEU A 100 17.54 -8.78 -30.92
N ASP A 101 16.51 -9.59 -30.70
CA ASP A 101 15.21 -9.07 -30.26
C ASP A 101 15.27 -8.64 -28.79
N ASN A 102 14.59 -7.54 -28.46
CA ASN A 102 14.57 -6.93 -27.14
C ASN A 102 14.21 -7.91 -26.02
N SER A 103 13.39 -8.93 -26.31
CA SER A 103 13.00 -9.96 -25.33
C SER A 103 14.16 -10.83 -24.83
N TYR A 104 15.33 -10.79 -25.47
CA TYR A 104 16.50 -11.61 -25.13
C TYR A 104 17.68 -10.82 -24.57
N TYR A 105 17.57 -9.49 -24.40
CA TYR A 105 18.68 -8.70 -23.86
C TYR A 105 19.11 -9.13 -22.46
N ASP A 106 18.18 -9.56 -21.60
CA ASP A 106 18.53 -10.15 -20.30
C ASP A 106 19.45 -11.37 -20.43
N ASP A 107 19.16 -12.27 -21.38
CA ASP A 107 19.99 -13.45 -21.62
C ASP A 107 21.35 -13.05 -22.21
N PHE A 108 21.36 -12.09 -23.13
CA PHE A 108 22.57 -11.57 -23.75
C PHE A 108 23.52 -10.94 -22.74
N PHE A 109 23.04 -9.99 -21.92
CA PHE A 109 23.90 -9.33 -20.93
C PHE A 109 24.27 -10.24 -19.76
N TRP A 110 23.43 -11.25 -19.46
CA TRP A 110 23.84 -12.33 -18.57
C TRP A 110 25.06 -13.06 -19.14
N ASN A 111 25.00 -13.50 -20.40
CA ASN A 111 26.14 -14.15 -21.08
C ASN A 111 27.37 -13.23 -21.18
N PHE A 112 27.16 -11.95 -21.49
CA PHE A 112 28.23 -10.96 -21.60
C PHE A 112 29.08 -10.92 -20.33
N LYS A 113 28.42 -10.94 -19.16
CA LYS A 113 29.06 -11.06 -17.86
C LYS A 113 29.70 -12.44 -17.65
N GLN A 114 28.96 -13.53 -17.90
CA GLN A 114 29.45 -14.89 -17.62
C GLN A 114 30.74 -15.23 -18.37
N PHE A 115 30.86 -14.76 -19.62
CA PHE A 115 32.02 -15.00 -20.48
C PHE A 115 33.04 -13.85 -20.50
N ASN A 116 32.87 -12.86 -19.61
CA ASN A 116 33.74 -11.70 -19.45
C ASN A 116 34.08 -11.00 -20.78
N TYR A 117 33.07 -10.73 -21.61
CA TYR A 117 33.27 -10.10 -22.92
C TYR A 117 33.84 -8.67 -22.86
N GLY A 118 33.84 -8.09 -21.66
CA GLY A 118 34.46 -6.80 -21.36
C GLY A 118 35.94 -6.73 -21.74
N ASP A 119 36.66 -7.83 -21.62
CA ASP A 119 38.09 -7.90 -21.95
C ASP A 119 38.35 -7.85 -23.47
N LYS A 120 37.32 -8.11 -24.29
CA LYS A 120 37.44 -8.23 -25.75
C LYS A 120 36.98 -6.99 -26.51
N ILE A 121 36.28 -6.07 -25.84
CA ILE A 121 35.57 -4.96 -26.48
C ILE A 121 35.92 -3.68 -25.73
N SER A 122 36.47 -2.69 -26.43
CA SER A 122 36.76 -1.40 -25.83
C SER A 122 35.48 -0.67 -25.44
N GLU A 123 35.57 0.21 -24.44
CA GLU A 123 34.43 1.00 -23.97
C GLU A 123 33.82 1.89 -25.07
N ILE A 124 34.66 2.45 -25.94
CA ILE A 124 34.24 3.29 -27.07
C ILE A 124 33.45 2.47 -28.11
N GLU A 125 33.92 1.27 -28.44
CA GLU A 125 33.21 0.39 -29.38
C GLU A 125 31.88 -0.07 -28.78
N PHE A 126 31.87 -0.44 -27.49
CA PHE A 126 30.65 -0.83 -26.80
C PHE A 126 29.59 0.28 -26.81
N GLU A 127 29.98 1.51 -26.45
CA GLU A 127 29.10 2.68 -26.46
C GLU A 127 28.45 2.89 -27.83
N GLN A 128 29.24 2.89 -28.91
CA GLN A 128 28.74 3.13 -30.27
C GLN A 128 27.66 2.12 -30.67
N TYR A 129 27.90 0.84 -30.44
CA TYR A 129 26.93 -0.20 -30.79
C TYR A 129 25.72 -0.20 -29.86
N PHE A 130 25.92 0.03 -28.56
CA PHE A 130 24.82 0.06 -27.58
C PHE A 130 23.82 1.17 -27.91
N LEU A 131 24.32 2.38 -28.22
CA LEU A 131 23.49 3.51 -28.63
C LEU A 131 22.79 3.24 -29.96
N ALA A 132 23.47 2.62 -30.93
CA ALA A 132 22.89 2.28 -32.23
C ALA A 132 21.75 1.26 -32.12
N ALA A 133 21.82 0.32 -31.18
CA ALA A 133 20.77 -0.66 -30.90
C ALA A 133 19.58 -0.08 -30.10
N ASN A 134 19.69 1.14 -29.57
CA ASN A 134 18.65 1.78 -28.75
C ASN A 134 18.23 0.90 -27.54
N ILE A 135 19.21 0.28 -26.89
CA ILE A 135 18.98 -0.61 -25.76
C ILE A 135 18.72 0.22 -24.49
N PRO A 136 17.68 -0.11 -23.69
CA PRO A 136 17.49 0.51 -22.39
C PRO A 136 18.68 0.28 -21.46
N ILE A 137 19.24 1.34 -20.90
CA ILE A 137 20.39 1.25 -19.97
C ILE A 137 20.11 0.41 -18.73
N SER A 138 18.84 0.25 -18.35
CA SER A 138 18.42 -0.57 -17.21
C SER A 138 18.96 -2.00 -17.28
N TYR A 139 19.14 -2.58 -18.47
CA TYR A 139 19.76 -3.90 -18.64
C TYR A 139 21.19 -3.97 -18.11
N LEU A 140 21.97 -2.89 -18.25
CA LEU A 140 23.36 -2.82 -17.77
C LEU A 140 23.44 -2.61 -16.26
N LEU A 141 22.40 -2.05 -15.65
CA LEU A 141 22.35 -1.75 -14.21
C LEU A 141 21.92 -2.96 -13.38
N LYS A 142 21.48 -4.07 -13.97
CA LYS A 142 21.10 -5.29 -13.21
C LYS A 142 22.29 -5.97 -12.51
N THR A 143 23.51 -5.55 -12.81
CA THR A 143 24.75 -6.13 -12.27
C THR A 143 25.83 -5.07 -12.13
N SER A 144 26.67 -5.16 -11.10
CA SER A 144 27.83 -4.26 -10.93
C SER A 144 28.91 -4.43 -12.00
N TYR A 145 28.79 -5.45 -12.87
CA TYR A 145 29.81 -5.82 -13.85
C TYR A 145 30.07 -4.69 -14.86
N PHE A 146 29.03 -4.19 -15.51
CA PHE A 146 29.18 -3.14 -16.52
C PHE A 146 29.65 -1.83 -15.90
N GLY A 147 29.23 -1.52 -14.67
CA GLY A 147 29.72 -0.35 -13.93
C GLY A 147 31.22 -0.37 -13.63
N LYS A 148 31.87 -1.55 -13.69
CA LYS A 148 33.33 -1.71 -13.53
C LYS A 148 34.06 -1.69 -14.86
N VAL A 149 33.52 -2.39 -15.86
CA VAL A 149 34.17 -2.56 -17.17
C VAL A 149 33.97 -1.33 -18.07
N TYR A 150 32.79 -0.74 -18.05
CA TYR A 150 32.38 0.41 -18.88
C TYR A 150 31.91 1.57 -17.99
N SER A 151 32.77 1.93 -17.03
CA SER A 151 32.44 2.91 -15.99
C SER A 151 32.27 4.34 -16.50
N ILE A 152 33.05 4.76 -17.49
CA ILE A 152 33.02 6.12 -18.06
C ILE A 152 31.74 6.27 -18.88
N PHE A 153 31.51 5.35 -19.81
CA PHE A 153 30.30 5.28 -20.63
C PHE A 153 29.05 5.31 -19.75
N LEU A 154 28.94 4.40 -18.77
CA LEU A 154 27.75 4.33 -17.91
C LEU A 154 27.54 5.58 -17.08
N ARG A 155 28.60 6.21 -16.58
CA ARG A 155 28.49 7.49 -15.89
C ARG A 155 27.94 8.57 -16.83
N ASP A 156 28.54 8.72 -17.99
CA ASP A 156 28.25 9.83 -18.89
C ASP A 156 26.83 9.74 -19.47
N ILE A 157 26.39 8.55 -19.89
CA ILE A 157 25.03 8.34 -20.39
C ILE A 157 23.97 8.58 -19.30
N LEU A 158 24.22 8.15 -18.04
CA LEU A 158 23.29 8.36 -16.93
C LEU A 158 23.15 9.86 -16.61
N LEU A 159 24.27 10.58 -16.60
CA LEU A 159 24.29 12.01 -16.30
C LEU A 159 23.80 12.87 -17.47
N SER A 160 23.84 12.38 -18.71
CA SER A 160 23.35 13.12 -19.88
C SER A 160 21.83 13.25 -19.96
N ASN A 161 21.08 12.45 -19.19
CA ASN A 161 19.62 12.43 -19.20
C ASN A 161 19.07 12.52 -17.78
N SER A 162 18.39 13.61 -17.45
CA SER A 162 17.83 13.80 -16.10
C SER A 162 16.77 12.76 -15.72
N LEU A 163 16.09 12.14 -16.70
CA LEU A 163 15.15 11.04 -16.45
C LEU A 163 15.81 9.78 -15.90
N SER A 164 17.14 9.66 -15.98
CA SER A 164 17.89 8.55 -15.37
C SER A 164 17.71 8.47 -13.85
N ILE A 165 17.33 9.57 -13.19
CA ILE A 165 17.03 9.55 -11.75
C ILE A 165 15.87 8.61 -11.42
N GLU A 166 14.92 8.42 -12.33
CA GLU A 166 13.76 7.54 -12.16
C GLU A 166 14.20 6.09 -11.99
N LEU A 167 15.29 5.68 -12.66
CA LEU A 167 15.89 4.36 -12.48
C LEU A 167 16.41 4.16 -11.05
N LEU A 168 16.97 5.20 -10.44
CA LEU A 168 17.44 5.15 -9.05
C LEU A 168 16.24 5.12 -8.10
N LEU A 169 15.25 5.98 -8.32
CA LEU A 169 14.05 6.05 -7.48
C LEU A 169 13.25 4.74 -7.50
N ARG A 170 13.21 4.04 -8.65
CA ARG A 170 12.61 2.72 -8.79
C ARG A 170 13.14 1.68 -7.79
N ASN A 171 14.38 1.81 -7.31
CA ASN A 171 14.93 0.88 -6.30
C ASN A 171 14.28 1.02 -4.92
N TYR A 172 13.57 2.12 -4.70
CA TYR A 172 12.86 2.44 -3.47
C TYR A 172 11.34 2.42 -3.67
N SER A 173 10.88 2.01 -4.85
CA SER A 173 9.45 1.85 -5.16
C SER A 173 8.96 0.43 -4.88
N GLU A 174 7.72 0.32 -4.43
CA GLU A 174 7.03 -0.94 -4.15
C GLU A 174 7.00 -1.85 -5.39
N GLY A 175 7.12 -3.16 -5.19
CA GLY A 175 7.05 -4.16 -6.26
C GLY A 175 8.31 -4.29 -7.13
N SER A 176 9.37 -3.53 -6.82
CA SER A 176 10.66 -3.62 -7.51
C SER A 176 11.43 -4.86 -7.05
N SER A 177 11.27 -5.98 -7.78
CA SER A 177 11.91 -7.26 -7.46
C SER A 177 13.41 -7.31 -7.78
N GLU A 178 13.87 -6.50 -8.73
CA GLU A 178 15.27 -6.44 -9.17
C GLU A 178 15.82 -5.01 -8.99
N LYS A 179 16.62 -4.82 -7.93
CA LYS A 179 17.26 -3.52 -7.65
C LYS A 179 18.42 -3.26 -8.60
N LEU A 180 18.41 -2.08 -9.22
CA LEU A 180 19.44 -1.60 -10.13
C LEU A 180 20.70 -1.14 -9.36
N ILE A 181 21.87 -1.40 -9.92
CA ILE A 181 23.19 -1.11 -9.36
C ILE A 181 23.83 -0.02 -10.22
N PHE A 182 24.17 1.08 -9.58
CA PHE A 182 24.78 2.25 -10.22
C PHE A 182 26.31 2.24 -10.08
N PRO A 183 27.05 2.78 -11.06
CA PRO A 183 28.51 2.78 -11.03
C PRO A 183 29.06 3.68 -9.92
N GLU A 184 30.17 3.28 -9.30
CA GLU A 184 30.74 3.93 -8.11
C GLU A 184 31.46 5.25 -8.42
N ASN A 185 31.72 5.53 -9.70
CA ASN A 185 32.38 6.76 -10.14
C ASN A 185 31.44 7.97 -10.28
N ILE A 186 30.12 7.79 -10.11
CA ILE A 186 29.17 8.91 -10.00
C ILE A 186 29.23 9.46 -8.59
N LYS A 187 29.67 10.72 -8.48
CA LYS A 187 29.83 11.38 -7.19
C LYS A 187 28.49 11.93 -6.69
N LYS A 188 28.45 12.26 -5.39
CA LYS A 188 27.29 12.92 -4.78
C LYS A 188 26.95 14.23 -5.50
N GLU A 189 27.96 15.00 -5.91
CA GLU A 189 27.77 16.26 -6.65
C GLU A 189 27.08 16.01 -7.99
N ASP A 190 27.53 14.98 -8.73
CA ASP A 190 26.91 14.57 -10.00
C ASP A 190 25.42 14.22 -9.82
N TRP A 191 25.08 13.49 -8.75
CA TRP A 191 23.70 13.16 -8.41
C TRP A 191 22.86 14.38 -8.05
N ASN A 192 23.41 15.35 -7.32
CA ASN A 192 22.68 16.57 -6.98
C ASN A 192 22.35 17.39 -8.24
N GLU A 193 23.31 17.54 -9.17
CA GLU A 193 23.10 18.22 -10.44
C GLU A 193 22.05 17.51 -11.31
N LEU A 194 22.03 16.17 -11.28
CA LEU A 194 21.03 15.37 -11.98
C LEU A 194 19.62 15.58 -11.41
N VAL A 195 19.49 15.67 -10.08
CA VAL A 195 18.21 15.96 -9.41
C VAL A 195 17.73 17.38 -9.73
N ASP A 196 18.62 18.37 -9.74
CA ASP A 196 18.26 19.74 -10.17
C ASP A 196 17.71 19.72 -11.60
N SER A 197 18.44 19.09 -12.52
CA SER A 197 18.03 18.95 -13.93
C SER A 197 16.72 18.17 -14.09
N TYR A 198 16.43 17.23 -13.19
CA TYR A 198 15.18 16.46 -13.20
C TYR A 198 13.99 17.29 -12.70
N ILE A 199 14.17 18.09 -11.66
CA ILE A 199 13.11 18.96 -11.14
C ILE A 199 12.67 19.99 -12.18
N ASP A 200 13.63 20.51 -12.94
CA ASP A 200 13.37 21.51 -13.98
C ASP A 200 12.87 20.91 -15.31
N ASN A 201 13.04 19.61 -15.53
CA ASN A 201 12.66 18.95 -16.79
C ASN A 201 11.12 18.79 -16.91
N PRO A 202 10.46 19.40 -17.91
CA PRO A 202 9.00 19.33 -18.05
C PRO A 202 8.46 17.91 -18.24
N ASP A 203 9.27 16.99 -18.76
CA ASP A 203 8.88 15.61 -19.07
C ASP A 203 9.05 14.64 -17.88
N SER A 204 9.56 15.12 -16.75
CA SER A 204 9.73 14.32 -15.53
C SER A 204 8.42 13.72 -15.05
N ASN A 205 8.45 12.42 -14.72
CA ASN A 205 7.29 11.71 -14.19
C ASN A 205 6.85 12.31 -12.85
N ILE A 206 5.61 12.80 -12.79
CA ILE A 206 5.09 13.48 -11.60
C ILE A 206 5.09 12.60 -10.35
N ASN A 207 4.94 11.28 -10.51
CA ASN A 207 4.87 10.35 -9.39
C ASN A 207 6.25 10.15 -8.75
N TYR A 208 7.30 10.02 -9.57
CA TYR A 208 8.69 10.01 -9.08
C TYR A 208 9.09 11.38 -8.51
N LEU A 209 8.60 12.48 -9.10
CA LEU A 209 8.78 13.82 -8.55
C LEU A 209 8.16 13.93 -7.15
N GLY A 210 6.96 13.38 -6.96
CA GLY A 210 6.27 13.33 -5.66
C GLY A 210 7.03 12.55 -4.58
N MET A 211 7.76 11.48 -4.96
CA MET A 211 8.64 10.76 -4.02
C MET A 211 9.74 11.64 -3.42
N LEU A 212 10.15 12.71 -4.12
CA LEU A 212 11.21 13.62 -3.68
C LEU A 212 10.71 14.71 -2.72
N GLU A 213 9.41 14.83 -2.45
CA GLU A 213 8.89 15.84 -1.51
C GLU A 213 9.35 15.60 -0.06
N ASN A 214 9.46 14.33 0.29
CA ASN A 214 9.84 13.86 1.61
C ASN A 214 11.13 13.04 1.54
N PRO A 215 11.86 12.90 2.66
CA PRO A 215 12.99 11.98 2.72
C PRO A 215 12.54 10.56 2.38
N ILE A 216 13.21 9.93 1.42
CA ILE A 216 12.99 8.52 1.06
C ILE A 216 13.78 7.67 2.04
N LYS A 217 13.10 6.78 2.77
CA LYS A 217 13.75 5.96 3.78
C LYS A 217 14.65 4.92 3.13
N ASN A 218 15.78 4.65 3.79
CA ASN A 218 16.87 3.79 3.30
C ASN A 218 17.65 4.32 2.07
N LEU A 219 17.32 5.49 1.52
CA LEU A 219 18.17 6.15 0.52
C LEU A 219 19.48 6.60 1.16
N ASP A 220 20.61 6.12 0.63
CA ASP A 220 21.94 6.55 1.09
C ASP A 220 22.24 7.98 0.63
N THR A 221 21.84 8.94 1.45
CA THR A 221 22.07 10.38 1.25
C THR A 221 23.55 10.78 1.27
N THR A 222 24.44 9.93 1.78
CA THR A 222 25.89 10.19 1.74
C THR A 222 26.47 9.86 0.37
N LYS A 223 25.89 8.89 -0.32
CA LYS A 223 26.27 8.47 -1.68
C LYS A 223 25.54 9.22 -2.78
N TYR A 224 24.22 9.36 -2.66
CA TYR A 224 23.35 9.85 -3.73
C TYR A 224 23.12 11.35 -3.64
N PHE A 225 22.02 11.80 -3.04
CA PHE A 225 21.67 13.22 -3.00
C PHE A 225 20.84 13.54 -1.74
N ASN A 226 20.65 14.84 -1.50
CA ASN A 226 19.71 15.36 -0.51
C ASN A 226 18.82 16.40 -1.18
N VAL A 227 17.50 16.30 -0.97
CA VAL A 227 16.56 17.31 -1.48
C VAL A 227 16.52 18.50 -0.52
N SER A 228 16.98 19.65 -0.99
CA SER A 228 16.98 20.91 -0.27
C SER A 228 15.57 21.50 -0.11
N PRO A 229 15.33 22.39 0.88
CA PRO A 229 14.04 23.07 1.02
C PRO A 229 13.60 23.84 -0.24
N LYS A 230 14.54 24.43 -0.99
CA LYS A 230 14.25 25.12 -2.26
C LYS A 230 13.75 24.17 -3.33
N GLN A 231 14.40 23.01 -3.49
CA GLN A 231 13.96 21.96 -4.42
C GLN A 231 12.57 21.42 -4.03
N LYS A 232 12.31 21.19 -2.73
CA LYS A 232 10.98 20.78 -2.26
C LYS A 232 9.88 21.77 -2.62
N LEU A 233 10.17 23.07 -2.56
CA LEU A 233 9.21 24.10 -2.97
C LEU A 233 8.90 24.00 -4.48
N LEU A 234 9.93 23.86 -5.32
CA LEU A 234 9.76 23.72 -6.77
C LEU A 234 8.97 22.46 -7.15
N ILE A 235 9.23 21.34 -6.48
CA ILE A 235 8.48 20.09 -6.65
C ILE A 235 6.98 20.32 -6.34
N LYS A 236 6.67 20.91 -5.18
CA LYS A 236 5.29 21.21 -4.77
C LYS A 236 4.58 22.12 -5.75
N GLU A 237 5.26 23.14 -6.26
CA GLU A 237 4.71 24.05 -7.28
C GLU A 237 4.40 23.31 -8.59
N ARG A 238 5.31 22.43 -9.05
CA ARG A 238 5.08 21.58 -10.23
C ARG A 238 3.91 20.63 -10.03
N MET A 239 3.83 19.95 -8.89
CA MET A 239 2.71 19.05 -8.58
C MET A 239 1.39 19.82 -8.57
N LYS A 240 1.32 20.97 -7.90
CA LYS A 240 0.12 21.81 -7.86
C LYS A 240 -0.30 22.27 -9.27
N LYS A 241 0.66 22.63 -10.13
CA LYS A 241 0.39 22.99 -11.53
C LYS A 241 -0.12 21.79 -12.33
N TYR A 242 0.48 20.62 -12.15
CA TYR A 242 0.07 19.38 -12.81
C TYR A 242 -1.36 18.96 -12.40
N SER A 243 -1.66 18.95 -11.09
CA SER A 243 -3.01 18.67 -10.59
C SER A 243 -4.07 19.61 -11.18
N LYS A 244 -3.77 20.92 -11.27
CA LYS A 244 -4.66 21.89 -11.92
C LYS A 244 -4.85 21.65 -13.42
N SER A 245 -3.86 21.10 -14.10
CA SER A 245 -3.94 20.82 -15.54
C SER A 245 -4.75 19.57 -15.88
N ILE A 246 -4.90 18.63 -14.94
CA ILE A 246 -5.71 17.41 -15.11
C ILE A 246 -7.20 17.68 -14.88
N VAL A 247 -7.54 18.60 -13.97
CA VAL A 247 -8.94 18.92 -13.67
C VAL A 247 -9.55 19.66 -14.87
N SER A 248 -10.45 18.97 -15.58
CA SER A 248 -11.30 19.58 -16.61
C SER A 248 -12.73 19.69 -16.10
N GLU A 249 -13.51 20.66 -16.60
CA GLU A 249 -14.91 20.82 -16.21
C GLU A 249 -15.80 19.65 -16.67
N THR A 250 -15.34 18.85 -17.65
CA THR A 250 -16.14 17.83 -18.34
C THR A 250 -15.61 16.41 -18.19
N SER A 251 -14.50 16.19 -17.47
CA SER A 251 -13.91 14.86 -17.25
C SER A 251 -13.15 14.74 -15.93
N GLY A 252 -12.97 13.50 -15.46
CA GLY A 252 -12.26 13.21 -14.22
C GLY A 252 -13.20 12.85 -13.07
N LEU A 253 -12.74 13.07 -11.84
CA LEU A 253 -13.47 12.71 -10.63
C LEU A 253 -13.91 13.96 -9.86
N VAL A 254 -15.19 14.04 -9.52
CA VAL A 254 -15.76 15.10 -8.67
C VAL A 254 -16.22 14.50 -7.35
N ALA A 255 -15.60 14.95 -6.25
CA ALA A 255 -16.02 14.60 -4.91
C ALA A 255 -16.83 15.75 -4.31
N ASN A 256 -18.11 15.52 -4.05
CA ASN A 256 -18.97 16.45 -3.34
C ASN A 256 -18.99 16.13 -1.85
N MET A 257 -19.12 17.15 -1.01
CA MET A 257 -19.30 16.98 0.44
C MET A 257 -20.48 17.79 0.92
N SER A 258 -21.27 17.21 1.82
CA SER A 258 -22.41 17.89 2.45
C SER A 258 -22.46 17.56 3.94
N ILE A 259 -22.54 18.60 4.76
CA ILE A 259 -22.76 18.47 6.20
C ILE A 259 -24.19 18.88 6.50
N TYR A 260 -24.89 17.99 7.18
CA TYR A 260 -26.25 18.20 7.66
C TYR A 260 -26.19 18.40 9.17
N THR A 261 -26.90 19.41 9.66
CA THR A 261 -27.08 19.62 11.10
C THR A 261 -28.37 19.01 11.65
N THR A 262 -29.25 18.55 10.75
CA THR A 262 -30.56 17.97 11.10
C THR A 262 -30.65 16.55 10.57
N ARG A 263 -30.91 15.57 11.44
CA ARG A 263 -30.99 14.15 11.10
C ARG A 263 -31.99 13.86 9.98
N LYS A 264 -33.18 14.46 10.03
CA LYS A 264 -34.21 14.28 9.00
C LYS A 264 -33.73 14.67 7.59
N ASN A 265 -32.95 15.75 7.46
CA ASN A 265 -32.43 16.19 6.17
C ASN A 265 -31.34 15.25 5.66
N TYR A 266 -30.46 14.80 6.56
CA TYR A 266 -29.45 13.79 6.26
C TYR A 266 -30.07 12.49 5.77
N GLU A 267 -31.02 11.91 6.51
CA GLU A 267 -31.70 10.67 6.16
C GLU A 267 -32.46 10.78 4.84
N SER A 268 -33.14 11.92 4.62
CA SER A 268 -33.83 12.17 3.35
C SER A 268 -32.86 12.21 2.17
N ASP A 269 -31.66 12.75 2.33
CA ASP A 269 -30.68 12.83 1.24
C ASP A 269 -30.00 11.49 0.98
N VAL A 270 -29.66 10.75 2.05
CA VAL A 270 -29.16 9.37 1.96
C VAL A 270 -30.16 8.46 1.24
N LEU A 271 -31.45 8.59 1.53
CA LEU A 271 -32.48 7.80 0.84
C LEU A 271 -32.58 8.15 -0.65
N LYS A 272 -32.51 9.44 -1.01
CA LYS A 272 -32.50 9.88 -2.41
C LYS A 272 -31.29 9.35 -3.16
N ALA A 273 -30.12 9.38 -2.54
CA ALA A 273 -28.88 8.84 -3.12
C ALA A 273 -29.00 7.35 -3.44
N LYS A 274 -29.57 6.56 -2.52
CA LYS A 274 -29.85 5.13 -2.74
C LYS A 274 -30.84 4.90 -3.87
N LEU A 275 -31.92 5.68 -3.95
CA LEU A 275 -32.92 5.56 -5.02
C LEU A 275 -32.37 5.95 -6.41
N ASN A 276 -31.41 6.87 -6.45
CA ASN A 276 -30.78 7.33 -7.69
C ASN A 276 -29.54 6.48 -8.10
N ASN A 277 -29.21 5.43 -7.34
CA ASN A 277 -27.99 4.63 -7.53
C ASN A 277 -26.73 5.50 -7.63
N GLU A 278 -26.57 6.48 -6.73
CA GLU A 278 -25.34 7.26 -6.65
C GLU A 278 -24.12 6.34 -6.42
N MET A 279 -23.04 6.59 -7.17
CA MET A 279 -21.82 5.80 -7.05
C MET A 279 -21.20 5.94 -5.67
N SER A 280 -20.67 4.82 -5.17
CA SER A 280 -19.78 4.87 -4.01
C SER A 280 -18.45 5.58 -4.37
N PRO A 281 -17.71 6.10 -3.38
CA PRO A 281 -16.38 6.67 -3.63
C PRO A 281 -15.45 5.66 -4.34
N LYS A 282 -15.43 4.41 -3.87
CA LYS A 282 -14.65 3.31 -4.46
C LYS A 282 -14.99 3.12 -5.94
N GLU A 283 -16.27 3.04 -6.27
CA GLU A 283 -16.75 2.85 -7.65
C GLU A 283 -16.40 4.05 -8.54
N ALA A 284 -16.66 5.27 -8.09
CA ALA A 284 -16.40 6.49 -8.87
C ALA A 284 -14.90 6.66 -9.16
N ILE A 285 -14.03 6.39 -8.18
CA ILE A 285 -12.57 6.44 -8.34
C ILE A 285 -12.12 5.37 -9.34
N GLU A 286 -12.54 4.11 -9.16
CA GLU A 286 -12.14 3.01 -10.03
C GLU A 286 -12.56 3.26 -11.49
N ARG A 287 -13.80 3.70 -11.72
CA ARG A 287 -14.29 4.04 -13.06
C ARG A 287 -13.57 5.24 -13.67
N SER A 288 -13.25 6.26 -12.86
CA SER A 288 -12.48 7.42 -13.33
C SER A 288 -11.07 7.03 -13.79
N ILE A 289 -10.41 6.14 -13.04
CA ILE A 289 -9.11 5.61 -13.40
C ILE A 289 -9.21 4.78 -14.69
N MET A 290 -10.19 3.89 -14.78
CA MET A 290 -10.41 3.07 -15.98
C MET A 290 -10.69 3.91 -17.22
N ASN A 291 -11.57 4.91 -17.13
CA ASN A 291 -11.87 5.82 -18.23
C ASN A 291 -10.61 6.58 -18.68
N SER A 292 -9.78 7.03 -17.73
CA SER A 292 -8.52 7.71 -18.03
C SER A 292 -7.54 6.82 -18.80
N ILE A 293 -7.44 5.54 -18.44
CA ILE A 293 -6.58 4.57 -19.14
C ILE A 293 -7.11 4.26 -20.54
N THR A 294 -8.42 4.02 -20.67
CA THR A 294 -9.04 3.71 -21.98
C THR A 294 -9.04 4.92 -22.92
N ALA A 295 -9.04 6.14 -22.41
CA ALA A 295 -8.91 7.33 -23.23
C ALA A 295 -7.51 7.43 -23.87
N LEU A 296 -6.46 6.95 -23.19
CA LEU A 296 -5.10 6.90 -23.75
C LEU A 296 -4.97 5.92 -24.94
N THR A 297 -5.83 4.91 -25.03
CA THR A 297 -5.87 3.98 -26.16
C THR A 297 -6.69 4.51 -27.34
N GLY A 298 -7.33 5.69 -27.20
CA GLY A 298 -8.02 6.40 -28.28
C GLY A 298 -9.44 5.93 -28.59
N GLU A 299 -10.03 5.07 -27.76
CA GLU A 299 -11.30 4.39 -28.07
C GLU A 299 -12.56 5.03 -27.44
N TYR A 300 -12.42 5.84 -26.38
CA TYR A 300 -13.57 6.35 -25.60
C TYR A 300 -13.42 7.84 -25.23
N PRO A 301 -14.54 8.61 -25.19
CA PRO A 301 -14.52 9.98 -24.70
C PRO A 301 -14.17 10.01 -23.21
N LEU A 302 -13.50 11.09 -22.79
CA LEU A 302 -13.28 11.38 -21.38
C LEU A 302 -14.62 11.72 -20.72
N GLU A 303 -15.01 10.95 -19.70
CA GLU A 303 -16.24 11.13 -18.93
C GLU A 303 -15.92 11.67 -17.52
N GLN A 304 -16.94 12.25 -16.88
CA GLN A 304 -16.85 12.72 -15.50
C GLN A 304 -17.61 11.76 -14.59
N PHE A 305 -16.94 11.33 -13.52
CA PHE A 305 -17.52 10.51 -12.46
C PHE A 305 -17.63 11.34 -11.19
N SER A 306 -18.64 11.06 -10.36
CA SER A 306 -18.80 11.79 -9.11
C SER A 306 -19.34 10.92 -7.99
N TYR A 307 -19.02 11.31 -6.75
CA TYR A 307 -19.61 10.77 -5.54
C TYR A 307 -19.87 11.91 -4.54
N THR A 308 -20.76 11.67 -3.58
CA THR A 308 -21.10 12.64 -2.54
C THR A 308 -20.91 12.03 -1.16
N LEU A 309 -20.00 12.61 -0.37
CA LEU A 309 -19.77 12.26 1.02
C LEU A 309 -20.67 13.10 1.94
N ARG A 310 -21.39 12.45 2.84
CA ARG A 310 -22.42 13.07 3.68
C ARG A 310 -22.06 12.91 5.15
N GLY A 311 -21.92 14.02 5.86
CA GLY A 311 -21.71 14.04 7.30
C GLY A 311 -22.94 14.54 8.05
N LEU A 312 -23.26 13.93 9.19
CA LEU A 312 -24.25 14.42 10.14
C LEU A 312 -23.54 15.00 11.36
N ILE A 313 -23.99 16.18 11.80
CA ILE A 313 -23.77 16.73 13.13
C ILE A 313 -25.16 16.97 13.73
N ASP A 314 -25.67 16.07 14.56
CA ASP A 314 -27.04 16.16 15.06
C ASP A 314 -27.17 17.28 16.09
N SER A 315 -27.57 18.47 15.63
CA SER A 315 -27.64 19.66 16.50
C SER A 315 -28.71 19.52 17.59
N GLU A 316 -29.77 18.74 17.34
CA GLU A 316 -30.85 18.54 18.32
C GLU A 316 -30.31 17.79 19.54
N GLN A 317 -29.59 16.67 19.33
CA GLN A 317 -28.98 15.90 20.42
C GLN A 317 -27.94 16.71 21.21
N ILE A 318 -27.10 17.49 20.53
CA ILE A 318 -26.09 18.33 21.19
C ILE A 318 -26.78 19.43 22.03
N THR A 319 -27.90 19.97 21.56
CA THR A 319 -28.63 21.04 22.26
C THR A 319 -29.40 20.50 23.48
N GLU A 320 -29.99 19.31 23.36
CA GLU A 320 -30.73 18.66 24.44
C GLU A 320 -29.85 18.32 25.66
N GLY A 321 -28.58 17.98 25.43
CA GLY A 321 -27.58 17.73 26.47
C GLY A 321 -26.23 18.36 26.11
N HIS A 322 -25.91 19.51 26.72
CA HIS A 322 -24.67 20.24 26.50
C HIS A 322 -23.74 20.21 27.73
N SER A 323 -23.92 19.24 28.64
CA SER A 323 -22.90 18.97 29.66
C SER A 323 -21.66 18.35 29.02
N PHE A 324 -20.50 18.48 29.67
CA PHE A 324 -19.27 17.87 29.15
C PHE A 324 -19.41 16.35 28.98
N LEU A 325 -20.15 15.67 29.87
CA LEU A 325 -20.43 14.24 29.74
C LEU A 325 -21.29 13.92 28.51
N ASP A 326 -22.30 14.73 28.21
CA ASP A 326 -23.17 14.53 27.05
C ASP A 326 -22.39 14.74 25.74
N ILE A 327 -21.48 15.71 25.71
CA ILE A 327 -20.59 15.95 24.56
C ILE A 327 -19.64 14.77 24.34
N ILE A 328 -19.07 14.20 25.40
CA ILE A 328 -18.22 13.00 25.28
C ILE A 328 -19.02 11.81 24.73
N LYS A 329 -20.23 11.58 25.25
CA LYS A 329 -21.13 10.54 24.73
C LYS A 329 -21.47 10.77 23.27
N TYR A 330 -21.71 12.02 22.88
CA TYR A 330 -21.95 12.37 21.49
C TYR A 330 -20.74 12.03 20.59
N PHE A 331 -19.52 12.38 21.01
CA PHE A 331 -18.29 12.00 20.28
C PHE A 331 -18.10 10.48 20.17
N ARG A 332 -18.48 9.73 21.21
CA ARG A 332 -18.37 8.27 21.24
C ARG A 332 -19.43 7.59 20.37
N ASP A 333 -20.69 7.99 20.51
CA ASP A 333 -21.84 7.20 20.08
C ASP A 333 -22.47 7.72 18.77
N GLU A 334 -22.43 9.04 18.51
CA GLU A 334 -23.23 9.68 17.45
C GLU A 334 -22.37 10.42 16.42
N TYR A 335 -21.12 10.78 16.77
CA TYR A 335 -20.21 11.51 15.88
C TYR A 335 -19.67 10.65 14.73
N ASP A 336 -19.95 9.34 14.69
CA ASP A 336 -19.50 8.41 13.64
C ASP A 336 -17.97 8.39 13.49
N LEU A 337 -17.24 8.59 14.60
CA LEU A 337 -15.77 8.56 14.64
C LEU A 337 -15.24 7.12 14.73
N PHE A 338 -15.97 6.26 15.44
CA PHE A 338 -15.62 4.88 15.72
C PHE A 338 -16.73 3.95 15.22
N SER A 339 -16.38 2.68 14.97
CA SER A 339 -17.35 1.60 14.81
C SER A 339 -17.98 1.24 16.16
N ALA A 340 -19.01 0.40 16.14
CA ALA A 340 -19.62 -0.14 17.37
C ALA A 340 -18.62 -0.94 18.23
N ASN A 341 -17.49 -1.38 17.65
CA ASN A 341 -16.42 -2.12 18.34
C ASN A 341 -15.23 -1.23 18.73
N ALA A 342 -15.46 0.09 18.85
CA ALA A 342 -14.47 1.11 19.21
C ALA A 342 -13.22 1.13 18.28
N ILE A 343 -13.36 0.72 17.02
CA ILE A 343 -12.31 0.83 15.99
C ILE A 343 -12.55 2.11 15.19
N SER A 344 -11.55 2.97 15.07
CA SER A 344 -11.69 4.25 14.37
C SER A 344 -11.99 4.11 12.89
N ARG A 345 -12.79 5.02 12.36
CA ARG A 345 -13.09 5.11 10.93
C ARG A 345 -12.14 6.01 10.16
N LEU A 346 -11.23 6.70 10.85
CA LEU A 346 -10.27 7.64 10.25
C LEU A 346 -9.15 6.99 9.42
N PRO A 347 -8.54 5.85 9.83
CA PRO A 347 -7.48 5.19 9.06
C PRO A 347 -7.92 4.81 7.65
N SER A 348 -7.00 4.66 6.71
CA SER A 348 -7.35 4.11 5.40
C SER A 348 -7.54 2.60 5.55
N TYR A 349 -8.60 2.08 4.95
CA TYR A 349 -8.91 0.65 4.91
C TYR A 349 -8.92 0.18 3.45
N PRO A 350 -7.75 -0.07 2.83
CA PRO A 350 -7.67 -0.30 1.38
C PRO A 350 -8.58 -1.42 0.87
N ASN A 351 -8.79 -2.48 1.65
CA ASN A 351 -9.64 -3.61 1.22
C ASN A 351 -11.12 -3.26 1.13
N ASP A 352 -11.60 -2.39 2.02
CA ASP A 352 -12.96 -1.87 1.99
C ASP A 352 -13.09 -0.68 1.00
N GLU A 353 -12.15 0.26 1.07
CA GLU A 353 -12.29 1.60 0.52
C GLU A 353 -11.75 1.76 -0.91
N MET A 354 -10.80 0.92 -1.34
CA MET A 354 -10.09 1.10 -2.62
C MET A 354 -10.39 -0.02 -3.62
N GLY A 355 -10.58 0.36 -4.88
CA GLY A 355 -10.62 -0.57 -6.00
C GLY A 355 -9.22 -1.08 -6.38
N VAL A 356 -9.16 -2.11 -7.22
CA VAL A 356 -7.92 -2.81 -7.57
C VAL A 356 -6.99 -1.91 -8.37
N MET A 357 -7.53 -1.11 -9.30
CA MET A 357 -6.76 -0.14 -10.07
C MET A 357 -6.24 0.97 -9.16
N ALA A 358 -7.06 1.50 -8.25
CA ALA A 358 -6.62 2.50 -7.27
C ALA A 358 -5.48 2.00 -6.35
N LYS A 359 -5.48 0.70 -5.98
CA LYS A 359 -4.39 0.08 -5.23
C LYS A 359 -3.11 -0.07 -6.05
N SER A 360 -3.23 -0.36 -7.33
CA SER A 360 -2.10 -0.78 -8.18
C SER A 360 -1.44 0.37 -8.95
N ILE A 361 -2.14 1.49 -9.13
CA ILE A 361 -1.65 2.63 -9.92
C ILE A 361 -0.91 3.64 -9.05
N GLY A 362 0.02 4.36 -9.69
CA GLY A 362 0.89 5.34 -9.06
C GLY A 362 2.22 4.71 -8.62
N ILE A 363 3.15 5.57 -8.19
CA ILE A 363 4.45 5.14 -7.67
C ILE A 363 4.43 5.35 -6.18
N LYS A 364 4.65 4.26 -5.44
CA LYS A 364 4.66 4.22 -3.98
C LYS A 364 6.02 3.72 -3.54
N THR A 365 6.49 4.19 -2.39
CA THR A 365 7.70 3.64 -1.76
C THR A 365 7.34 2.39 -0.94
N ASP A 366 8.34 1.58 -0.60
CA ASP A 366 8.17 0.44 0.34
C ASP A 366 7.60 0.87 1.71
N ASN A 367 7.74 2.16 2.07
CA ASN A 367 7.24 2.74 3.33
C ASN A 367 6.12 3.75 3.08
N SER A 368 5.34 3.62 2.00
CA SER A 368 4.19 4.50 1.79
C SER A 368 2.98 4.03 2.61
N TYR A 369 2.32 4.96 3.29
CA TYR A 369 0.99 4.74 3.84
C TYR A 369 0.01 4.63 2.67
N LEU A 370 -0.62 3.46 2.51
CA LEU A 370 -1.50 3.19 1.38
C LEU A 370 -2.84 3.91 1.56
N HIS A 371 -3.11 4.88 0.68
CA HIS A 371 -4.37 5.61 0.64
C HIS A 371 -4.63 6.13 -0.79
N ASP A 372 -5.86 6.58 -1.06
CA ASP A 372 -6.26 7.17 -2.34
C ASP A 372 -6.92 8.55 -2.15
N MET A 373 -7.67 9.01 -3.17
CA MET A 373 -8.42 10.27 -3.12
C MET A 373 -9.59 10.23 -2.11
N TYR A 374 -10.22 9.07 -1.91
CA TYR A 374 -11.32 8.95 -0.96
C TYR A 374 -10.82 9.23 0.46
N PHE A 375 -9.65 8.69 0.84
CA PHE A 375 -9.03 8.99 2.13
C PHE A 375 -8.90 10.50 2.37
N GLY A 376 -8.44 11.27 1.37
CA GLY A 376 -8.34 12.73 1.46
C GLY A 376 -9.69 13.39 1.75
N THR A 377 -10.74 13.00 1.03
CA THR A 377 -12.10 13.53 1.26
C THR A 377 -12.71 13.08 2.59
N LYS A 378 -12.35 11.89 3.07
CA LYS A 378 -12.73 11.38 4.39
C LYS A 378 -12.10 12.21 5.50
N GLN A 379 -10.79 12.50 5.42
CA GLN A 379 -10.14 13.41 6.36
C GLN A 379 -10.75 14.81 6.29
N GLN A 380 -11.12 15.26 5.07
CA GLN A 380 -11.79 16.53 4.87
C GLN A 380 -13.12 16.64 5.60
N MET A 381 -13.95 15.61 5.47
CA MET A 381 -15.22 15.52 6.21
C MET A 381 -14.99 15.53 7.73
N ALA A 382 -13.99 14.81 8.22
CA ALA A 382 -13.71 14.73 9.65
C ALA A 382 -13.36 16.09 10.27
N TRP A 383 -12.49 16.89 9.64
CA TRP A 383 -12.16 18.22 10.16
C TRP A 383 -13.28 19.25 9.93
N LEU A 384 -14.06 19.13 8.85
CA LEU A 384 -15.25 19.98 8.64
C LEU A 384 -16.32 19.73 9.72
N LYS A 385 -16.48 18.46 10.13
CA LYS A 385 -17.34 18.08 11.26
C LYS A 385 -16.86 18.69 12.57
N ILE A 386 -15.55 18.70 12.85
CA ILE A 386 -14.99 19.35 14.04
C ILE A 386 -15.25 20.86 14.01
N LYS A 387 -15.00 21.51 12.88
CA LYS A 387 -15.28 22.94 12.71
C LYS A 387 -16.77 23.26 12.92
N THR A 388 -17.65 22.38 12.43
CA THR A 388 -19.10 22.56 12.57
C THR A 388 -19.55 22.39 14.02
N ILE A 389 -19.07 21.36 14.72
CA ILE A 389 -19.45 21.15 16.13
C ILE A 389 -18.88 22.23 17.04
N SER A 390 -17.63 22.67 16.84
CA SER A 390 -17.06 23.80 17.60
C SER A 390 -17.91 25.05 17.45
N LYS A 391 -18.34 25.36 16.23
CA LYS A 391 -19.21 26.51 15.96
C LYS A 391 -20.58 26.41 16.65
N LEU A 392 -21.15 25.20 16.76
CA LEU A 392 -22.40 25.00 17.49
C LEU A 392 -22.18 25.16 19.01
N MET A 393 -21.09 24.61 19.53
CA MET A 393 -20.76 24.67 20.96
C MET A 393 -20.38 26.08 21.44
N ASP A 394 -19.89 26.93 20.54
CA ASP A 394 -19.62 28.35 20.83
C ASP A 394 -20.85 29.10 21.35
N GLU A 395 -22.08 28.67 21.00
CA GLU A 395 -23.33 29.24 21.52
C GLU A 395 -23.45 29.10 23.04
N TRP A 396 -22.81 28.09 23.63
CA TRP A 396 -22.76 27.85 25.07
C TRP A 396 -21.43 28.26 25.71
N HIS A 397 -20.54 28.91 24.95
CA HIS A 397 -19.18 29.25 25.37
C HIS A 397 -18.36 28.03 25.84
N ILE A 398 -18.61 26.85 25.25
CA ILE A 398 -17.88 25.62 25.53
C ILE A 398 -16.91 25.34 24.38
N ARG A 399 -15.64 25.11 24.69
CA ARG A 399 -14.65 24.66 23.72
C ARG A 399 -14.42 23.15 23.86
N ILE A 400 -13.99 22.51 22.77
CA ILE A 400 -13.62 21.08 22.78
C ILE A 400 -12.45 20.86 23.76
N GLU A 401 -11.51 21.81 23.82
CA GLU A 401 -10.40 21.81 24.77
C GLU A 401 -10.88 21.69 26.23
N ASP A 402 -11.93 22.43 26.60
CA ASP A 402 -12.46 22.44 27.97
C ASP A 402 -13.08 21.07 28.33
N VAL A 403 -13.72 20.42 27.36
CA VAL A 403 -14.28 19.06 27.51
C VAL A 403 -13.17 18.03 27.72
N ILE A 404 -12.08 18.12 26.94
CA ILE A 404 -10.93 17.22 27.05
C ILE A 404 -10.22 17.42 28.40
N GLU A 405 -10.00 18.67 28.82
CA GLU A 405 -9.40 18.96 30.13
C GLU A 405 -10.23 18.38 31.27
N TRP A 406 -11.54 18.64 31.25
CA TRP A 406 -12.45 18.12 32.26
C TRP A 406 -12.47 16.59 32.30
N TYR A 407 -12.43 15.92 31.14
CA TYR A 407 -12.37 14.47 31.08
C TYR A 407 -11.18 13.91 31.86
N PHE A 408 -9.98 14.41 31.59
CA PHE A 408 -8.77 13.87 32.22
C PHE A 408 -8.65 14.30 33.69
N VAL A 409 -8.94 15.56 34.02
CA VAL A 409 -8.67 16.11 35.36
C VAL A 409 -9.79 15.80 36.36
N ASN A 410 -11.05 15.89 35.93
CA ASN A 410 -12.21 15.77 36.80
C ASN A 410 -12.86 14.39 36.66
N TYR A 411 -13.29 14.03 35.46
CA TYR A 411 -14.08 12.82 35.25
C TYR A 411 -13.29 11.54 35.55
N CYS A 412 -12.04 11.42 35.08
CA CYS A 412 -11.20 10.26 35.39
C CYS A 412 -10.92 10.11 36.89
N LYS A 413 -10.76 11.23 37.61
CA LYS A 413 -10.61 11.22 39.07
C LYS A 413 -11.88 10.76 39.77
N GLU A 414 -13.02 11.32 39.38
CA GLU A 414 -14.31 11.02 40.01
C GLU A 414 -14.78 9.58 39.74
N LYS A 415 -14.55 9.07 38.52
CA LYS A 415 -15.03 7.75 38.09
C LYS A 415 -14.04 6.62 38.39
N TYR A 416 -12.74 6.85 38.21
CA TYR A 416 -11.71 5.81 38.26
C TYR A 416 -10.62 6.05 39.33
N ASP A 417 -10.70 7.14 40.10
CA ASP A 417 -9.66 7.57 41.05
C ASP A 417 -8.28 7.80 40.42
N ILE A 418 -8.24 8.17 39.13
CA ILE A 418 -7.00 8.46 38.41
C ILE A 418 -6.70 9.95 38.43
N LEU A 419 -5.56 10.32 39.01
CA LEU A 419 -5.08 11.70 39.10
C LEU A 419 -4.14 12.05 37.94
N TRP A 420 -4.72 12.50 36.83
CA TRP A 420 -3.94 13.08 35.73
C TRP A 420 -3.27 14.39 36.15
N ILE A 421 -2.06 14.62 35.64
CA ILE A 421 -1.39 15.91 35.72
C ILE A 421 -2.11 16.85 34.74
N PRO A 422 -2.59 18.02 35.20
CA PRO A 422 -3.27 18.97 34.34
C PRO A 422 -2.45 19.37 33.12
N PHE A 423 -3.14 19.62 32.01
CA PHE A 423 -2.55 20.05 30.75
C PHE A 423 -2.66 21.57 30.61
N ASP A 424 -1.62 22.21 30.07
CA ASP A 424 -1.65 23.65 29.78
C ASP A 424 -2.35 23.89 28.43
N PHE A 425 -3.69 23.84 28.42
CA PHE A 425 -4.50 24.17 27.24
C PHE A 425 -4.37 25.64 26.83
N PRO A 426 -4.46 25.95 25.53
CA PRO A 426 -4.24 27.31 25.07
C PRO A 426 -5.40 28.24 25.44
N HIS A 427 -5.07 29.50 25.71
CA HIS A 427 -6.07 30.54 26.02
C HIS A 427 -6.88 30.92 24.76
N CYS A 428 -8.11 31.40 24.93
CA CYS A 428 -8.99 31.78 23.83
C CYS A 428 -8.38 32.88 22.91
N ASP A 429 -7.55 33.75 23.48
CA ASP A 429 -6.95 34.90 22.80
C ASP A 429 -5.65 34.57 22.02
N GLU A 430 -5.16 33.33 22.11
CA GLU A 430 -3.98 32.90 21.35
C GLU A 430 -4.25 32.80 19.85
N THR A 431 -3.21 32.96 19.03
CA THR A 431 -3.30 32.70 17.60
C THR A 431 -3.56 31.22 17.35
N ILE A 432 -4.31 30.90 16.28
CA ILE A 432 -4.65 29.51 15.93
C ILE A 432 -3.39 28.64 15.76
N GLY A 433 -2.33 29.20 15.16
CA GLY A 433 -1.06 28.50 15.04
C GLY A 433 -0.43 28.11 16.39
N ASN A 434 -0.47 29.00 17.38
CA ASN A 434 0.02 28.70 18.73
C ASN A 434 -0.88 27.68 19.43
N LYS A 435 -2.21 27.84 19.30
CA LYS A 435 -3.19 26.85 19.80
C LYS A 435 -2.84 25.45 19.27
N THR A 436 -2.68 25.31 17.96
CA THR A 436 -2.32 24.04 17.31
C THR A 436 -0.99 23.46 17.82
N SER A 437 0.05 24.28 17.99
CA SER A 437 1.33 23.81 18.56
C SER A 437 1.15 23.30 20.00
N THR A 438 0.38 24.01 20.82
CA THR A 438 0.06 23.59 22.19
C THR A 438 -0.72 22.28 22.21
N LEU A 439 -1.72 22.10 21.35
CA LEU A 439 -2.49 20.84 21.26
C LEU A 439 -1.59 19.64 20.92
N PHE A 440 -0.62 19.78 20.02
CA PHE A 440 0.33 18.70 19.75
C PHE A 440 1.27 18.41 20.91
N ARG A 441 1.65 19.41 21.71
CA ARG A 441 2.41 19.17 22.95
C ARG A 441 1.57 18.42 23.99
N ILE A 442 0.27 18.71 24.05
CA ILE A 442 -0.68 17.99 24.91
C ILE A 442 -0.81 16.53 24.46
N GLU A 443 -0.86 16.25 23.14
CA GLU A 443 -0.82 14.89 22.61
C GLU A 443 0.38 14.08 23.11
N GLU A 444 1.59 14.67 23.07
CA GLU A 444 2.79 14.01 23.58
C GLU A 444 2.71 13.76 25.10
N ASN A 445 2.12 14.71 25.84
CA ASN A 445 1.95 14.61 27.28
C ASN A 445 0.93 13.51 27.66
N ILE A 446 -0.21 13.42 26.96
CA ILE A 446 -1.19 12.33 27.12
C ILE A 446 -0.50 10.97 26.97
N ARG A 447 0.33 10.80 25.92
CA ARG A 447 1.08 9.56 25.71
C ARG A 447 2.01 9.20 26.86
N LYS A 448 2.75 10.18 27.39
CA LYS A 448 3.65 9.97 28.54
C LYS A 448 2.89 9.62 29.81
N GLN A 449 1.80 10.32 30.10
CA GLN A 449 0.99 10.04 31.28
C GLN A 449 0.31 8.68 31.18
N TYR A 450 -0.23 8.33 30.01
CA TYR A 450 -0.88 7.04 29.78
C TYR A 450 0.10 5.86 29.90
N ILE A 451 1.30 5.92 29.30
CA ILE A 451 2.25 4.80 29.41
C ILE A 451 2.64 4.54 30.87
N VAL A 452 2.92 5.60 31.64
CA VAL A 452 3.22 5.50 33.07
C VAL A 452 2.04 4.92 33.83
N PHE A 453 0.82 5.39 33.57
CA PHE A 453 -0.37 4.82 34.18
C PHE A 453 -0.55 3.33 33.83
N SER A 454 -0.34 2.94 32.57
CA SER A 454 -0.52 1.55 32.14
C SER A 454 0.48 0.59 32.79
N GLU A 455 1.68 1.06 33.12
CA GLU A 455 2.74 0.26 33.74
C GLU A 455 2.65 0.27 35.27
N GLU A 456 2.44 1.44 35.87
CA GLU A 456 2.54 1.64 37.32
C GLU A 456 1.18 1.70 38.02
N GLN A 457 0.07 1.83 37.29
CA GLN A 457 -1.29 2.04 37.81
C GLN A 457 -1.48 3.35 38.59
N TYR A 458 -0.50 4.25 38.55
CA TYR A 458 -0.59 5.62 39.04
C TYR A 458 0.26 6.54 38.16
N ILE A 459 -0.01 7.85 38.22
CA ILE A 459 0.69 8.86 37.43
C ILE A 459 1.66 9.61 38.35
N ASP A 460 2.97 9.38 38.17
CA ASP A 460 4.02 10.08 38.91
C ASP A 460 4.72 11.16 38.08
N ARG A 461 4.76 12.37 38.62
CA ARG A 461 5.36 13.55 37.98
C ARG A 461 6.85 13.39 37.70
N ASN A 462 7.59 12.76 38.62
CA ASN A 462 9.04 12.62 38.43
C ASN A 462 9.32 11.57 37.36
N LEU A 463 8.60 10.44 37.38
CA LEU A 463 8.75 9.39 36.38
C LEU A 463 8.47 9.89 34.96
N ILE A 464 7.42 10.70 34.77
CA ILE A 464 7.08 11.28 33.46
C ILE A 464 8.21 12.15 32.88
N ASN A 465 8.96 12.84 33.74
CA ASN A 465 10.08 13.68 33.33
C ASN A 465 11.31 12.85 32.94
N GLU A 466 11.45 11.63 33.45
CA GLU A 466 12.56 10.72 33.14
C GLU A 466 12.34 9.88 31.88
N ILE A 467 11.11 9.77 31.37
CA ILE A 467 10.80 9.01 30.16
C ILE A 467 10.84 9.87 28.88
N SER A 468 11.33 9.28 27.80
CA SER A 468 11.12 9.80 26.45
C SER A 468 9.66 9.67 26.04
N THR A 469 9.19 10.54 25.13
CA THR A 469 7.84 10.40 24.57
C THR A 469 7.72 9.03 23.86
N PRO A 470 6.87 8.11 24.34
CA PRO A 470 6.75 6.78 23.74
C PRO A 470 6.20 6.90 22.32
N SER A 471 6.49 5.97 21.42
CA SER A 471 5.78 5.92 20.14
C SER A 471 4.35 5.40 20.31
N ILE A 472 3.50 5.59 19.31
CA ILE A 472 2.06 5.32 19.43
C ILE A 472 1.81 3.82 19.62
N GLU A 473 2.60 2.99 18.96
CA GLU A 473 2.56 1.52 19.04
C GLU A 473 3.06 0.98 20.39
N GLN A 474 3.79 1.80 21.18
CA GLN A 474 4.27 1.41 22.50
C GLN A 474 3.20 1.55 23.58
N LEU A 475 2.10 2.25 23.30
CA LEU A 475 1.01 2.44 24.24
C LEU A 475 0.26 1.11 24.40
N SER A 476 0.49 0.44 25.52
CA SER A 476 -0.09 -0.87 25.79
C SER A 476 -1.53 -0.74 26.30
N SER A 477 -2.35 -1.74 26.00
CA SER A 477 -3.64 -1.95 26.63
C SER A 477 -3.43 -2.40 28.08
N LEU A 478 -4.36 -2.01 28.95
CA LEU A 478 -4.53 -2.54 30.30
C LEU A 478 -5.09 -3.97 30.28
N LEU A 479 -5.69 -4.38 29.15
CA LEU A 479 -6.32 -5.68 28.94
C LEU A 479 -5.35 -6.66 28.24
N GLU A 480 -5.42 -7.95 28.59
CA GLU A 480 -4.50 -8.96 28.03
C GLU A 480 -4.77 -9.30 26.56
N LYS A 481 -6.05 -9.29 26.13
CA LYS A 481 -6.49 -9.60 24.76
C LYS A 481 -7.46 -8.53 24.29
N LYS A 482 -7.03 -7.65 23.37
CA LYS A 482 -7.88 -6.55 22.88
C LYS A 482 -8.24 -6.68 21.41
N TYR A 483 -7.27 -6.95 20.55
CA TYR A 483 -7.45 -6.95 19.09
C TYR A 483 -6.99 -8.26 18.46
N ALA A 484 -7.65 -8.65 17.38
CA ALA A 484 -7.31 -9.81 16.57
C ALA A 484 -6.90 -9.41 15.15
N TYR A 485 -5.79 -9.97 14.68
CA TYR A 485 -5.18 -9.72 13.37
C TYR A 485 -5.03 -11.00 12.58
N LEU A 486 -5.06 -10.91 11.25
CA LEU A 486 -4.71 -12.04 10.40
C LEU A 486 -3.25 -12.44 10.65
N SER A 487 -3.00 -13.73 10.81
CA SER A 487 -1.64 -14.24 11.01
C SER A 487 -0.82 -14.22 9.71
N GLU A 488 0.50 -14.32 9.86
CA GLU A 488 1.43 -14.48 8.74
C GLU A 488 1.37 -15.88 8.08
N ASN A 489 0.46 -16.75 8.53
CA ASN A 489 0.28 -18.09 7.99
C ASN A 489 -0.20 -18.04 6.52
N LYS A 490 0.51 -18.76 5.64
CA LYS A 490 0.17 -18.84 4.22
C LYS A 490 -1.25 -19.35 3.98
N THR A 491 -1.70 -20.35 4.74
CA THR A 491 -3.06 -20.89 4.64
C THR A 491 -4.10 -19.83 4.99
N ALA A 492 -3.90 -19.08 6.09
CA ALA A 492 -4.80 -18.02 6.51
C ALA A 492 -4.91 -16.90 5.46
N LYS A 493 -3.77 -16.49 4.89
CA LYS A 493 -3.72 -15.50 3.80
C LYS A 493 -4.42 -16.00 2.53
N THR A 494 -4.16 -17.24 2.13
CA THR A 494 -4.79 -17.84 0.94
C THR A 494 -6.30 -17.94 1.12
N ILE A 495 -6.79 -18.42 2.27
CA ILE A 495 -8.22 -18.55 2.52
C ILE A 495 -8.88 -17.17 2.56
N SER A 496 -8.30 -16.20 3.26
CA SER A 496 -8.84 -14.84 3.32
C SER A 496 -8.93 -14.20 1.92
N TYR A 497 -7.90 -14.38 1.09
CA TYR A 497 -7.92 -13.95 -0.31
C TYR A 497 -9.03 -14.64 -1.10
N LEU A 498 -9.15 -15.97 -1.01
CA LEU A 498 -10.15 -16.74 -1.76
C LEU A 498 -11.59 -16.35 -1.40
N LEU A 499 -11.84 -16.05 -0.12
CA LEU A 499 -13.18 -15.73 0.39
C LEU A 499 -13.59 -14.29 0.08
N PHE A 500 -12.68 -13.32 0.24
CA PHE A 500 -13.03 -11.90 0.35
C PHE A 500 -12.38 -11.00 -0.70
N SER A 501 -11.47 -11.52 -1.53
CA SER A 501 -10.93 -10.73 -2.65
C SER A 501 -11.88 -10.76 -3.84
N ASP A 502 -12.19 -9.58 -4.36
CA ASP A 502 -12.88 -9.40 -5.65
C ASP A 502 -12.07 -9.93 -6.85
N GLN A 503 -10.78 -10.22 -6.67
CA GLN A 503 -9.91 -10.87 -7.66
C GLN A 503 -9.84 -12.38 -7.51
N SER A 504 -10.58 -12.96 -6.55
CA SER A 504 -10.64 -14.40 -6.38
C SER A 504 -11.36 -15.04 -7.57
N GLY A 505 -10.69 -16.00 -8.21
CA GLY A 505 -11.21 -16.68 -9.41
C GLY A 505 -12.48 -17.51 -9.16
N ILE A 506 -12.98 -17.60 -7.93
CA ILE A 506 -14.22 -18.30 -7.57
C ILE A 506 -15.40 -17.35 -7.31
N CYS A 507 -15.23 -16.03 -7.41
CA CYS A 507 -16.30 -15.04 -7.27
C CYS A 507 -17.21 -14.94 -8.51
N PHE A 508 -16.77 -15.47 -9.65
CA PHE A 508 -17.51 -15.45 -10.92
C PHE A 508 -17.67 -16.88 -11.45
N ILE A 509 -18.93 -17.32 -11.58
CA ILE A 509 -19.26 -18.60 -12.23
C ILE A 509 -19.73 -18.30 -13.66
N ASP A 510 -20.75 -17.47 -13.79
CA ASP A 510 -21.29 -16.94 -15.04
C ASP A 510 -21.97 -15.57 -14.80
N GLU A 511 -22.61 -15.00 -15.84
CA GLU A 511 -23.27 -13.69 -15.76
C GLU A 511 -24.45 -13.64 -14.78
N ASN A 512 -25.09 -14.77 -14.49
CA ASN A 512 -26.21 -14.87 -13.57
C ASN A 512 -25.75 -15.20 -12.14
N LEU A 513 -24.61 -15.88 -11.99
CA LEU A 513 -24.03 -16.31 -10.72
C LEU A 513 -22.63 -15.70 -10.51
N LYS A 514 -22.63 -14.47 -10.01
CA LYS A 514 -21.41 -13.73 -9.63
C LYS A 514 -21.65 -12.88 -8.37
N GLY A 515 -20.58 -12.64 -7.61
CA GLY A 515 -20.59 -11.77 -6.45
C GLY A 515 -19.32 -10.93 -6.38
N GLU A 516 -19.35 -9.85 -5.60
CA GLU A 516 -18.14 -9.07 -5.30
C GLU A 516 -17.13 -9.88 -4.48
N GLU A 517 -17.62 -10.77 -3.64
CA GLU A 517 -16.86 -11.68 -2.80
C GLU A 517 -17.47 -13.08 -2.87
N PHE A 518 -16.65 -14.11 -2.72
CA PHE A 518 -17.12 -15.50 -2.72
C PHE A 518 -18.04 -15.78 -1.53
N ALA A 519 -17.75 -15.15 -0.38
CA ALA A 519 -18.62 -15.20 0.81
C ALA A 519 -20.03 -14.69 0.51
N THR A 520 -20.14 -13.52 -0.15
CA THR A 520 -21.42 -12.94 -0.55
C THR A 520 -22.14 -13.78 -1.60
N LEU A 521 -21.39 -14.34 -2.57
CA LEU A 521 -21.95 -15.20 -3.62
C LEU A 521 -22.67 -16.42 -3.03
N ILE A 522 -22.04 -17.14 -2.10
CA ILE A 522 -22.62 -18.33 -1.47
C ILE A 522 -23.74 -17.98 -0.50
N ASN A 523 -23.60 -16.91 0.29
CA ASN A 523 -24.64 -16.55 1.26
C ASN A 523 -25.92 -16.02 0.60
N SER A 524 -25.82 -15.49 -0.63
CA SER A 524 -26.95 -14.91 -1.35
C SER A 524 -27.61 -15.85 -2.36
N ASN A 525 -26.97 -16.98 -2.69
CA ASN A 525 -27.42 -17.88 -3.75
C ASN A 525 -27.24 -19.35 -3.34
N ASP A 526 -28.14 -20.21 -3.81
CA ASP A 526 -28.00 -21.65 -3.68
C ASP A 526 -27.03 -22.18 -4.77
N VAL A 527 -25.75 -22.32 -4.44
CA VAL A 527 -24.69 -22.71 -5.39
C VAL A 527 -24.16 -24.11 -5.11
N ARG A 528 -23.98 -24.93 -6.15
CA ARG A 528 -23.46 -26.30 -6.07
C ARG A 528 -22.04 -26.38 -6.62
N ILE A 529 -21.25 -27.36 -6.16
CA ILE A 529 -19.88 -27.57 -6.68
C ILE A 529 -19.87 -27.83 -8.19
N CYS A 530 -20.88 -28.51 -8.71
CA CYS A 530 -20.99 -28.81 -10.14
C CYS A 530 -21.28 -27.58 -11.01
N ASP A 531 -21.75 -26.48 -10.42
CA ASP A 531 -22.00 -25.24 -11.15
C ASP A 531 -20.70 -24.51 -11.51
N PHE A 532 -19.60 -24.79 -10.78
CA PHE A 532 -18.28 -24.21 -11.05
C PHE A 532 -17.53 -24.89 -12.19
N ASN A 533 -16.69 -24.12 -12.87
CA ASN A 533 -15.81 -24.62 -13.93
C ASN A 533 -14.72 -25.56 -13.39
N GLU A 534 -14.22 -26.50 -14.20
CA GLU A 534 -13.21 -27.49 -13.79
C GLU A 534 -11.95 -26.87 -13.15
N HIS A 535 -11.50 -25.72 -13.65
CA HIS A 535 -10.34 -25.02 -13.10
C HIS A 535 -10.59 -24.44 -11.70
N GLN A 536 -11.85 -24.16 -11.33
CA GLN A 536 -12.25 -23.63 -10.02
C GLN A 536 -12.43 -24.74 -8.97
N LYS A 537 -12.78 -25.96 -9.39
CA LYS A 537 -13.06 -27.09 -8.47
C LYS A 537 -11.89 -27.45 -7.56
N ARG A 538 -10.65 -27.30 -8.03
CA ARG A 538 -9.45 -27.49 -7.19
C ARG A 538 -9.39 -26.51 -6.02
N THR A 539 -9.80 -25.27 -6.26
CA THR A 539 -9.85 -24.22 -5.23
C THR A 539 -10.95 -24.50 -4.21
N LEU A 540 -12.12 -24.97 -4.66
CA LEU A 540 -13.21 -25.39 -3.76
C LEU A 540 -12.79 -26.58 -2.89
N GLN A 541 -12.12 -27.58 -3.47
CA GLN A 541 -11.60 -28.71 -2.71
C GLN A 541 -10.61 -28.25 -1.64
N TYR A 542 -9.75 -27.28 -1.94
CA TYR A 542 -8.84 -26.71 -0.95
C TYR A 542 -9.59 -26.06 0.23
N LEU A 543 -10.73 -25.38 -0.01
CA LEU A 543 -11.55 -24.83 1.06
C LEU A 543 -12.25 -25.91 1.90
N ILE A 544 -12.70 -27.00 1.25
CA ILE A 544 -13.28 -28.17 1.94
C ILE A 544 -12.24 -28.87 2.81
N ASP A 545 -11.04 -29.09 2.27
CA ASP A 545 -9.92 -29.75 2.98
C ASP A 545 -9.47 -28.95 4.22
N ASN A 546 -9.66 -27.63 4.21
CA ASN A 546 -9.40 -26.74 5.34
C ASN A 546 -10.64 -26.48 6.21
N ASN A 547 -11.73 -27.25 6.03
CA ASN A 547 -12.97 -27.16 6.81
C ASN A 547 -13.60 -25.76 6.82
N ILE A 548 -13.47 -25.00 5.72
CA ILE A 548 -14.05 -23.65 5.57
C ILE A 548 -15.46 -23.74 5.00
N ILE A 549 -15.65 -24.62 4.02
CA ILE A 549 -16.94 -24.88 3.38
C ILE A 549 -17.26 -26.38 3.40
N GLU A 550 -18.54 -26.70 3.41
CA GLU A 550 -19.05 -28.06 3.30
C GLU A 550 -20.11 -28.16 2.19
N ASP A 551 -20.21 -29.33 1.55
CA ASP A 551 -21.33 -29.67 0.66
C ASP A 551 -22.44 -30.32 1.49
N LYS A 552 -23.52 -29.59 1.72
CA LYS A 552 -24.64 -30.03 2.55
C LYS A 552 -25.94 -29.87 1.80
N ASN A 553 -26.61 -31.00 1.59
CA ASN A 553 -27.85 -31.08 0.82
C ASN A 553 -27.67 -30.53 -0.62
N GLU A 554 -26.57 -30.91 -1.28
CA GLU A 554 -26.20 -30.52 -2.64
C GLU A 554 -25.70 -29.06 -2.81
N PHE A 555 -25.82 -28.21 -1.80
CA PHE A 555 -25.37 -26.81 -1.85
C PHE A 555 -24.16 -26.55 -0.95
N ILE A 556 -23.28 -25.66 -1.41
CA ILE A 556 -22.11 -25.21 -0.65
C ILE A 556 -22.56 -24.31 0.50
N LYS A 557 -22.04 -24.56 1.71
CA LYS A 557 -22.27 -23.72 2.89
C LYS A 557 -20.99 -23.51 3.69
N PHE A 558 -20.91 -22.43 4.45
CA PHE A 558 -19.85 -22.25 5.44
C PHE A 558 -20.07 -23.18 6.63
N THR A 559 -18.98 -23.76 7.12
CA THR A 559 -18.99 -24.63 8.31
C THR A 559 -19.27 -23.84 9.59
N ASP A 560 -18.76 -22.62 9.67
CA ASP A 560 -18.94 -21.69 10.80
C ASP A 560 -19.04 -20.25 10.26
N ILE A 561 -20.26 -19.72 10.17
CA ILE A 561 -20.50 -18.38 9.64
C ILE A 561 -19.90 -17.28 10.53
N THR A 562 -19.85 -17.49 11.85
CA THR A 562 -19.32 -16.53 12.81
C THR A 562 -17.82 -16.34 12.58
N LYS A 563 -17.05 -17.42 12.37
CA LYS A 563 -15.63 -17.34 11.97
C LYS A 563 -15.45 -16.59 10.64
N ILE A 564 -16.32 -16.84 9.66
CA ILE A 564 -16.23 -16.18 8.35
C ILE A 564 -16.45 -14.67 8.46
N GLU A 565 -17.46 -14.21 9.19
CA GLU A 565 -17.70 -12.77 9.38
C GLU A 565 -16.57 -12.09 10.16
N LEU A 566 -15.99 -12.77 11.16
CA LEU A 566 -14.80 -12.27 11.87
C LEU A 566 -13.59 -12.15 10.95
N LEU A 567 -13.30 -13.18 10.13
CA LEU A 567 -12.23 -13.13 9.14
C LEU A 567 -12.49 -12.07 8.06
N ARG A 568 -13.76 -11.84 7.69
CA ARG A 568 -14.15 -10.78 6.76
C ARG A 568 -13.88 -9.40 7.35
N SER A 569 -14.24 -9.17 8.61
CA SER A 569 -13.92 -7.93 9.33
C SER A 569 -12.41 -7.68 9.38
N ILE A 570 -11.63 -8.71 9.71
CA ILE A 570 -10.16 -8.64 9.69
C ILE A 570 -9.63 -8.38 8.28
N TYR A 571 -10.24 -8.94 7.23
CA TYR A 571 -9.79 -8.70 5.85
C TYR A 571 -10.06 -7.27 5.40
N LEU A 572 -11.26 -6.74 5.67
CA LEU A 572 -11.69 -5.41 5.24
C LEU A 572 -10.98 -4.29 6.03
N PHE A 573 -10.93 -4.41 7.35
CA PHE A 573 -10.40 -3.38 8.25
C PHE A 573 -8.98 -3.69 8.75
N GLY A 574 -8.45 -4.87 8.46
CA GLY A 574 -7.15 -5.32 8.95
C GLY A 574 -7.15 -5.75 10.42
N VAL A 575 -8.28 -5.64 11.13
CA VAL A 575 -8.40 -5.92 12.57
C VAL A 575 -9.86 -6.14 12.96
N THR A 576 -10.09 -6.90 14.04
CA THR A 576 -11.37 -6.89 14.79
C THR A 576 -11.11 -6.80 16.30
N SER A 577 -12.14 -6.42 17.07
CA SER A 577 -12.04 -6.29 18.52
C SER A 577 -12.44 -7.59 19.22
N PHE A 578 -11.56 -8.12 20.06
CA PHE A 578 -11.89 -9.26 20.93
C PHE A 578 -12.75 -8.82 22.12
N ILE A 579 -12.45 -7.68 22.74
CA ILE A 579 -13.11 -7.31 24.00
C ILE A 579 -14.59 -6.95 23.81
N HIS A 580 -14.91 -6.28 22.70
CA HIS A 580 -16.28 -5.90 22.30
C HIS A 580 -17.07 -7.02 21.62
N ALA A 581 -16.42 -8.14 21.30
CA ALA A 581 -17.08 -9.28 20.69
C ALA A 581 -18.08 -9.94 21.65
N SER A 582 -19.16 -10.47 21.10
CA SER A 582 -20.09 -11.33 21.81
C SER A 582 -19.41 -12.60 22.31
N ASN A 583 -20.05 -13.32 23.25
CA ASN A 583 -19.48 -14.57 23.79
C ASN A 583 -19.27 -15.63 22.69
N GLU A 584 -20.14 -15.67 21.69
CA GLU A 584 -20.02 -16.56 20.53
C GLU A 584 -18.81 -16.20 19.68
N GLU A 585 -18.66 -14.91 19.34
CA GLU A 585 -17.52 -14.40 18.58
C GLU A 585 -16.20 -14.57 19.33
N LYS A 586 -16.17 -14.37 20.65
CA LYS A 586 -14.97 -14.62 21.48
C LYS A 586 -14.52 -16.08 21.38
N ALA A 587 -15.46 -17.02 21.49
CA ALA A 587 -15.16 -18.45 21.33
C ALA A 587 -14.63 -18.78 19.92
N ALA A 588 -15.21 -18.18 18.89
CA ALA A 588 -14.77 -18.32 17.51
C ALA A 588 -13.36 -17.74 17.29
N LEU A 589 -13.05 -16.56 17.86
CA LEU A 589 -11.72 -15.95 17.81
C LEU A 589 -10.67 -16.82 18.52
N ASP A 590 -10.97 -17.35 19.71
CA ASP A 590 -10.06 -18.27 20.40
C ASP A 590 -9.82 -19.55 19.60
N GLU A 591 -10.79 -20.02 18.83
CA GLU A 591 -10.62 -21.17 17.93
C GLU A 591 -9.77 -20.82 16.71
N LEU A 592 -10.00 -19.68 16.06
CA LEU A 592 -9.18 -19.18 14.96
C LEU A 592 -7.72 -18.96 15.39
N GLU A 593 -7.47 -18.54 16.63
CA GLU A 593 -6.11 -18.47 17.20
C GLU A 593 -5.49 -19.87 17.31
N ARG A 594 -6.22 -20.85 17.85
CA ARG A 594 -5.74 -22.25 17.95
C ARG A 594 -5.42 -22.86 16.59
N GLU A 595 -6.23 -22.53 15.58
CA GLU A 595 -6.03 -22.93 14.18
C GLU A 595 -4.92 -22.13 13.47
N LYS A 596 -4.34 -21.13 14.14
CA LYS A 596 -3.29 -20.23 13.62
C LYS A 596 -3.76 -19.41 12.42
N PHE A 597 -5.04 -19.07 12.36
CA PHE A 597 -5.56 -18.12 11.37
C PHE A 597 -5.28 -16.69 11.80
N ILE A 598 -5.42 -16.41 13.09
CA ILE A 598 -5.25 -15.08 13.66
C ILE A 598 -4.19 -15.06 14.78
N ILE A 599 -3.81 -13.86 15.19
CA ILE A 599 -3.03 -13.58 16.40
C ILE A 599 -3.72 -12.46 17.20
N PHE A 600 -3.62 -12.52 18.53
CA PHE A 600 -4.07 -11.43 19.38
C PHE A 600 -2.96 -10.41 19.66
N ASP A 601 -3.37 -9.19 19.92
CA ASP A 601 -2.53 -8.08 20.33
C ASP A 601 -3.15 -7.32 21.52
N LYS A 602 -2.29 -6.58 22.23
CA LYS A 602 -2.61 -5.85 23.45
C LYS A 602 -2.13 -4.40 23.44
N SER A 603 -2.23 -3.72 22.30
CA SER A 603 -1.99 -2.27 22.20
C SER A 603 -3.26 -1.45 22.51
N LEU A 604 -3.10 -0.20 22.94
CA LEU A 604 -4.22 0.73 23.15
C LEU A 604 -4.94 1.01 21.83
N PHE A 605 -4.15 1.38 20.81
CA PHE A 605 -4.57 1.66 19.44
C PHE A 605 -4.31 0.45 18.55
N THR A 606 -5.25 0.15 17.66
CA THR A 606 -5.00 -0.83 16.60
C THR A 606 -3.78 -0.42 15.76
N LYS A 607 -3.14 -1.37 15.07
CA LYS A 607 -2.08 -1.07 14.10
C LYS A 607 -2.52 -0.02 13.07
N GLN A 608 -3.75 -0.10 12.57
CA GLN A 608 -4.31 0.85 11.60
C GLN A 608 -4.42 2.27 12.17
N GLU A 609 -4.87 2.41 13.43
CA GLU A 609 -4.92 3.69 14.14
C GLU A 609 -3.52 4.24 14.41
N SER A 610 -2.58 3.38 14.85
CA SER A 610 -1.19 3.79 15.07
C SER A 610 -0.53 4.27 13.78
N ASP A 611 -0.70 3.52 12.68
CA ASP A 611 -0.18 3.88 11.36
C ASP A 611 -0.79 5.20 10.86
N TYR A 612 -2.11 5.37 11.01
CA TYR A 612 -2.81 6.62 10.69
C TYR A 612 -2.25 7.81 11.48
N LEU A 613 -2.13 7.68 12.81
CA LEU A 613 -1.60 8.77 13.64
C LEU A 613 -0.14 9.07 13.33
N ASN A 614 0.69 8.08 13.02
CA ASN A 614 2.04 8.31 12.55
C ASN A 614 2.06 9.09 11.23
N PHE A 615 1.25 8.67 10.25
CA PHE A 615 1.11 9.36 8.97
C PHE A 615 0.67 10.82 9.15
N MET A 616 -0.29 11.07 10.04
CA MET A 616 -0.82 12.41 10.30
C MET A 616 0.19 13.31 11.04
N LEU A 617 0.87 12.78 12.06
CA LEU A 617 1.61 13.59 13.02
C LEU A 617 3.11 13.68 12.73
N ASN A 618 3.75 12.62 12.23
CA ASN A 618 5.21 12.58 12.12
C ASN A 618 5.69 11.92 10.81
N ASN A 619 7.00 11.78 10.61
CA ASN A 619 7.61 11.14 9.44
C ASN A 619 8.51 9.95 9.82
N LYS A 620 8.25 9.30 10.97
CA LYS A 620 9.06 8.20 11.49
C LYS A 620 8.80 6.90 10.71
N VAL A 621 7.54 6.64 10.39
CA VAL A 621 7.09 5.38 9.78
C VAL A 621 7.01 5.51 8.25
N PHE A 622 6.28 6.51 7.75
CA PHE A 622 5.94 6.61 6.32
C PHE A 622 6.61 7.76 5.57
N ASP A 623 7.04 7.47 4.33
CA ASP A 623 7.73 8.43 3.46
C ASP A 623 6.76 9.49 2.91
N ASN A 624 5.47 9.17 2.77
CA ASN A 624 4.43 10.10 2.29
C ASN A 624 3.63 10.79 3.41
N SER A 625 4.14 10.82 4.64
CA SER A 625 3.43 11.38 5.79
C SER A 625 3.07 12.86 5.65
N TRP A 626 1.94 13.27 6.24
CA TRP A 626 1.57 14.69 6.38
C TRP A 626 2.38 15.41 7.45
N ALA A 627 2.83 14.66 8.47
CA ALA A 627 3.78 15.08 9.50
C ALA A 627 3.43 16.43 10.15
N LEU A 628 2.15 16.65 10.49
CA LEU A 628 1.62 17.93 10.97
C LEU A 628 2.31 18.37 12.27
N ARG A 629 2.46 17.49 13.26
CA ARG A 629 3.18 17.85 14.50
C ARG A 629 4.61 18.29 14.20
N ASN A 630 5.32 17.59 13.33
CA ASN A 630 6.70 17.94 12.97
C ASN A 630 6.78 19.36 12.36
N LYS A 631 5.77 19.81 11.61
CA LYS A 631 5.70 21.18 11.07
C LYS A 631 5.56 22.24 12.17
N TYR A 632 4.91 21.90 13.29
CA TYR A 632 4.64 22.78 14.42
C TYR A 632 5.65 22.64 15.59
N GLN A 633 6.59 21.69 15.50
CA GLN A 633 7.51 21.34 16.58
C GLN A 633 8.53 22.43 16.92
N HIS A 634 8.92 23.25 15.93
CA HIS A 634 9.95 24.30 16.07
C HIS A 634 9.42 25.71 15.78
N GLY A 635 8.10 25.89 15.83
CA GLY A 635 7.42 27.15 15.53
C GLY A 635 6.19 26.93 14.67
N VAL A 636 5.45 28.01 14.40
CA VAL A 636 4.26 27.98 13.55
C VAL A 636 4.68 28.04 12.07
N PRO A 637 4.18 27.15 11.20
CA PRO A 637 4.47 27.20 9.77
C PRO A 637 3.91 28.47 9.13
N TYR A 638 4.52 28.93 8.03
CA TYR A 638 4.03 30.09 7.27
C TYR A 638 3.14 29.63 6.12
N TYR A 639 1.83 29.81 6.27
CA TYR A 639 0.86 29.54 5.21
C TYR A 639 0.41 30.82 4.49
N GLU A 640 0.24 30.75 3.17
CA GLU A 640 -0.36 31.83 2.37
C GLU A 640 -1.87 31.97 2.64
N ASN A 641 -2.57 30.85 2.83
CA ASN A 641 -3.99 30.80 3.16
C ASN A 641 -4.17 30.57 4.66
N SER A 642 -4.84 31.51 5.34
CA SER A 642 -5.11 31.40 6.78
C SER A 642 -6.02 30.22 7.14
N GLU A 643 -6.84 29.75 6.21
CA GLU A 643 -7.70 28.57 6.41
C GLU A 643 -6.89 27.31 6.74
N GLN A 644 -5.63 27.20 6.30
CA GLN A 644 -4.79 26.05 6.63
C GLN A 644 -4.53 25.94 8.14
N TYR A 645 -4.43 27.07 8.86
CA TYR A 645 -4.29 27.02 10.32
C TYR A 645 -5.54 26.45 11.00
N GLU A 646 -6.74 26.79 10.49
CA GLU A 646 -8.01 26.26 11.00
C GLU A 646 -8.13 24.76 10.75
N ILE A 647 -7.70 24.30 9.56
CA ILE A 647 -7.67 22.87 9.22
C ILE A 647 -6.71 22.12 10.16
N ASP A 648 -5.48 22.61 10.31
CA ASP A 648 -4.48 21.98 11.16
C ASP A 648 -4.93 21.96 12.64
N ASN A 649 -5.62 23.02 13.11
CA ASN A 649 -6.19 23.08 14.45
C ASN A 649 -7.32 22.06 14.65
N ALA A 650 -8.27 21.98 13.71
CA ALA A 650 -9.36 21.01 13.76
C ALA A 650 -8.84 19.57 13.75
N ILE A 651 -7.77 19.28 12.99
CA ILE A 651 -7.10 17.97 13.01
C ILE A 651 -6.44 17.71 14.36
N ALA A 652 -5.77 18.70 14.95
CA ALA A 652 -5.15 18.53 16.27
C ALA A 652 -6.21 18.24 17.35
N LEU A 653 -7.36 18.93 17.33
CA LEU A 653 -8.49 18.65 18.21
C LEU A 653 -9.06 17.23 17.98
N LEU A 654 -9.24 16.84 16.71
CA LEU A 654 -9.71 15.50 16.36
C LEU A 654 -8.79 14.41 16.93
N VAL A 655 -7.47 14.62 16.85
CA VAL A 655 -6.49 13.69 17.44
C VAL A 655 -6.66 13.59 18.95
N LEU A 656 -6.79 14.70 19.67
CA LEU A 656 -6.99 14.66 21.12
C LEU A 656 -8.32 14.00 21.52
N VAL A 657 -9.41 14.28 20.79
CA VAL A 657 -10.71 13.59 20.97
C VAL A 657 -10.54 12.09 20.73
N HIS A 658 -9.80 11.69 19.71
CA HIS A 658 -9.53 10.29 19.41
C HIS A 658 -8.77 9.60 20.56
N TYR A 659 -7.74 10.23 21.15
CA TYR A 659 -7.07 9.72 22.35
C TYR A 659 -8.01 9.61 23.55
N MET A 660 -8.80 10.66 23.81
CA MET A 660 -9.76 10.71 24.91
C MET A 660 -10.74 9.52 24.85
N ILE A 661 -11.36 9.28 23.69
CA ILE A 661 -12.32 8.19 23.52
C ILE A 661 -11.65 6.82 23.63
N LYS A 662 -10.44 6.63 23.06
CA LYS A 662 -9.72 5.36 23.16
C LYS A 662 -9.28 5.04 24.60
N ILE A 663 -8.94 6.06 25.39
CA ILE A 663 -8.61 5.89 26.80
C ILE A 663 -9.87 5.64 27.62
N GLU A 664 -10.99 6.32 27.35
CA GLU A 664 -12.25 6.06 28.08
C GLU A 664 -12.75 4.64 27.83
N ASP A 665 -12.70 4.17 26.58
CA ASP A 665 -13.00 2.79 26.19
C ASP A 665 -12.17 1.78 26.99
N GLU A 666 -10.86 2.03 27.09
CA GLU A 666 -9.92 1.21 27.85
C GLU A 666 -10.25 1.17 29.36
N LEU A 667 -10.42 2.35 29.97
CA LEU A 667 -10.67 2.49 31.40
C LEU A 667 -12.04 1.91 31.79
N GLU A 668 -13.07 2.17 30.98
CA GLU A 668 -14.41 1.67 31.21
C GLU A 668 -14.44 0.13 31.24
N LEU A 669 -13.66 -0.52 30.38
CA LEU A 669 -13.57 -1.98 30.34
C LEU A 669 -12.73 -2.53 31.50
N PHE A 670 -11.56 -1.93 31.76
CA PHE A 670 -10.65 -2.39 32.81
C PHE A 670 -11.26 -2.32 34.21
N TYR A 671 -12.04 -1.27 34.51
CA TYR A 671 -12.70 -1.12 35.83
C TYR A 671 -14.07 -1.82 35.93
N ARG A 672 -14.54 -2.47 34.86
CA ARG A 672 -15.75 -3.33 34.89
C ARG A 672 -15.43 -4.79 35.23
N GLU A 673 -14.23 -5.25 34.90
CA GLU A 673 -13.68 -6.56 35.30
C GLU A 673 -13.29 -6.57 36.78
#